data_AF-A0A5B7V1W6-F1
#
_entry.id   AF-A0A5B7V1W6-F1
#
_cell.length_a   1.000
_cell.length_b   1.000
_cell.length_c   1.000
_cell.angle_alpha   90.00
_cell.angle_beta   90.00
_cell.angle_gamma   90.00
#
_symmetry.space_group_name_H-M   'P 1'
#
loop_
_entity.id
_entity.type
_entity.pdbx_description
1 polymer ?
#
loop_
_entity_poly.entity_id
_entity_poly.type
_entity_poly.pdbx_seq_one_letter_code
_entity_poly.pdbx_strand_id
1 'polypeptide(L)'
;MGLQIPGGQRTRSSVITARAAATFEPVGRSVATARSFVRDTLQGWGFSDIVDDAVVLTSELVTNAVVHAGTAADVQCLRTDDTVRIEVSDRYPEREIPLQNSPATMGSPDREGGRGLQLCAALATRWGVDYTPTHKQVWFQLDLPDRPVGTRAAGPTLPPDLLPITDGRVRVAVVQIDRAGAISAWNEDAEELFGYVAEQVTGKPLTDFAAWPHTPGTSTGIADALQLSRWEGSYGIRDADGRVTPVYASHLRVRDTDGEPSTVCLLVRDDERAVLQTPLRGPSPESGALSEPHAADPFEVFIGTPTPEDLDGLLQRTVERARDMLDGDAAFLLLATDDETELEVRASTGLPSARQRFARVPVEAGTGRYGSARMPAVHEDLTVVPDAVPLLKSTGMRSVVTVPLKVEGRLTGSLGVAAEAPNRYSNEEALRLQFAADRIALGIESARLGDLQRLRRGSLSFLVEASDLLAGTLDRDQTLALMAQMTVPTLATWCAVYTIADQASEPYLSYVLHEDEERIDGLKALLKKVDPPEPVPTPGARIWKAPSEAAHQSALRNSMRNLGLGEPVSTMGGIGTSLSTASAVGGETVVLPLVARNRVIGMLTLGKPADEHFRQEILELAEDLSRRAALALDNARLYSERTAISQSLQRSLLPPGLPQVPGVEVDVIYRAAGEGNEVGGDFYDLFPISDGAYGFAIGDVCGTGPEAAAVTGLARHALRLLAREGFGGPAVLERLNAAILDEGARSRFLTLLYGELRPQEDGSAVLKIVCAGHPLPLRLRQDGTVEPYAEPQPLLGVMEDLDLYEQTMTLDPGDVLLCVTDGVTERREGTRMLGDDGLADVLTTCTGLTAGAVAARIMRAVERFATDAPSDDMAILAMRVPELHS
;
A
#
# COMPACT_ATOMS: atom_id res chain seq x y z
N MET A 1 -67.96 42.94 -41.86
CA MET A 1 -68.81 41.78 -42.18
C MET A 1 -68.03 40.90 -43.16
N GLY A 2 -67.78 39.64 -42.80
CA GLY A 2 -67.15 38.62 -43.66
C GLY A 2 -65.62 38.52 -43.54
N LEU A 3 -65.12 37.91 -42.45
CA LEU A 3 -63.74 37.44 -42.37
C LEU A 3 -63.68 36.04 -42.97
N GLN A 4 -62.99 35.92 -44.10
CA GLN A 4 -62.82 34.71 -44.88
C GLN A 4 -61.50 34.04 -44.46
N ILE A 5 -61.58 32.83 -43.92
CA ILE A 5 -60.45 32.00 -43.47
C ILE A 5 -59.78 31.37 -44.71
N PRO A 6 -58.46 31.51 -44.91
CA PRO A 6 -57.71 30.66 -45.81
C PRO A 6 -56.93 29.56 -45.04
N GLY A 7 -57.12 28.33 -45.53
CA GLY A 7 -56.47 27.05 -45.20
C GLY A 7 -55.23 27.02 -44.31
N GLY A 8 -55.35 26.32 -43.18
CA GLY A 8 -54.22 25.82 -42.41
C GLY A 8 -53.47 24.73 -43.18
N GLN A 9 -52.18 24.96 -43.43
CA GLN A 9 -51.23 23.92 -43.80
C GLN A 9 -51.17 22.88 -42.66
N ARG A 10 -51.48 21.63 -43.01
CA ARG A 10 -51.22 20.46 -42.17
C ARG A 10 -49.73 20.43 -41.81
N THR A 11 -49.42 20.52 -40.52
CA THR A 11 -48.12 20.20 -39.94
C THR A 11 -47.73 18.79 -40.36
N ARG A 12 -46.56 18.62 -40.99
CA ARG A 12 -45.99 17.31 -41.31
C ARG A 12 -45.88 16.49 -40.03
N SER A 13 -46.49 15.31 -39.99
CA SER A 13 -46.26 14.31 -38.95
C SER A 13 -44.77 13.94 -38.97
N SER A 14 -44.06 14.19 -37.87
CA SER A 14 -42.66 13.79 -37.71
C SER A 14 -42.59 12.27 -37.64
N VAL A 15 -41.93 11.63 -38.60
CA VAL A 15 -41.78 10.18 -38.64
C VAL A 15 -40.91 9.74 -37.45
N ILE A 16 -41.42 8.81 -36.64
CA ILE A 16 -40.68 8.24 -35.51
C ILE A 16 -39.62 7.29 -36.06
N THR A 17 -38.35 7.54 -35.74
CA THR A 17 -37.19 6.77 -36.23
C THR A 17 -36.65 5.78 -35.20
N ALA A 18 -37.09 5.84 -33.94
CA ALA A 18 -36.89 4.82 -32.91
C ALA A 18 -37.88 5.00 -31.75
N ARG A 19 -38.23 3.89 -31.07
CA ARG A 19 -39.14 3.87 -29.90
C ARG A 19 -38.66 2.88 -28.85
N ALA A 20 -38.80 3.22 -27.58
CA ALA A 20 -38.62 2.31 -26.44
C ALA A 20 -39.71 2.61 -25.39
N ALA A 21 -40.23 1.60 -24.70
CA ALA A 21 -41.20 1.79 -23.63
C ALA A 21 -41.01 0.78 -22.49
N ALA A 22 -41.33 1.19 -21.27
CA ALA A 22 -41.30 0.35 -20.08
C ALA A 22 -42.33 0.83 -19.04
N THR A 23 -42.95 -0.10 -18.32
CA THR A 23 -43.91 0.19 -17.25
C THR A 23 -43.25 -0.06 -15.90
N PHE A 24 -43.48 0.86 -14.94
CA PHE A 24 -42.87 0.81 -13.62
C PHE A 24 -43.93 0.84 -12.52
N GLU A 25 -43.99 -0.23 -11.72
CA GLU A 25 -44.92 -0.38 -10.58
C GLU A 25 -44.68 0.67 -9.48
N PRO A 26 -45.66 0.97 -8.61
CA PRO A 26 -45.54 2.01 -7.60
C PRO A 26 -44.72 1.57 -6.37
N VAL A 27 -43.46 1.18 -6.58
CA VAL A 27 -42.51 0.77 -5.54
C VAL A 27 -41.29 1.70 -5.50
N GLY A 28 -40.67 1.89 -4.33
CA GLY A 28 -39.64 2.92 -4.12
C GLY A 28 -38.39 2.83 -5.02
N ARG A 29 -38.12 1.66 -5.62
CA ARG A 29 -37.01 1.46 -6.58
C ARG A 29 -37.35 1.89 -8.01
N SER A 30 -38.62 2.05 -8.36
CA SER A 30 -39.09 2.27 -9.72
C SER A 30 -38.61 3.57 -10.35
N VAL A 31 -38.43 4.63 -9.55
CA VAL A 31 -37.86 5.90 -10.05
C VAL A 31 -36.40 5.69 -10.47
N ALA A 32 -35.61 4.96 -9.70
CA ALA A 32 -34.22 4.66 -10.06
C ALA A 32 -34.13 3.77 -11.32
N THR A 33 -35.01 2.78 -11.45
CA THR A 33 -35.07 1.91 -12.62
C THR A 33 -35.52 2.66 -13.88
N ALA A 34 -36.49 3.57 -13.76
CA ALA A 34 -36.92 4.42 -14.88
C ALA A 34 -35.82 5.37 -15.36
N ARG A 35 -35.01 5.92 -14.42
CA ARG A 35 -33.82 6.71 -14.77
C ARG A 35 -32.78 5.88 -15.52
N SER A 36 -32.52 4.65 -15.07
CA SER A 36 -31.60 3.74 -15.79
C SER A 36 -32.14 3.45 -17.19
N PHE A 37 -33.42 3.11 -17.32
CA PHE A 37 -34.05 2.83 -18.60
C PHE A 37 -33.91 3.98 -19.62
N VAL A 38 -34.20 5.22 -19.22
CA VAL A 38 -34.05 6.40 -20.11
C VAL A 38 -32.57 6.67 -20.42
N ARG A 39 -31.69 6.54 -19.42
CA ARG A 39 -30.24 6.69 -19.60
C ARG A 39 -29.69 5.69 -20.62
N ASP A 40 -30.01 4.42 -20.44
CA ASP A 40 -29.53 3.32 -21.28
C ASP A 40 -30.12 3.41 -22.70
N THR A 41 -31.38 3.84 -22.83
CA THR A 41 -32.04 4.05 -24.13
C THR A 41 -31.38 5.18 -24.92
N LEU A 42 -31.19 6.34 -24.30
CA LEU A 42 -30.58 7.51 -24.96
C LEU A 42 -29.09 7.29 -25.27
N GLN A 43 -28.37 6.62 -24.38
CA GLN A 43 -26.99 6.19 -24.63
C GLN A 43 -26.91 5.17 -25.77
N GLY A 44 -27.85 4.22 -25.83
CA GLY A 44 -27.98 3.26 -26.92
C GLY A 44 -28.27 3.91 -28.28
N TRP A 45 -28.96 5.06 -28.27
CA TRP A 45 -29.18 5.89 -29.47
C TRP A 45 -28.03 6.87 -29.76
N GLY A 46 -27.03 6.93 -28.88
CA GLY A 46 -25.82 7.74 -29.04
C GLY A 46 -25.96 9.20 -28.60
N PHE A 47 -26.98 9.56 -27.83
CA PHE A 47 -27.26 10.95 -27.43
C PHE A 47 -26.91 11.21 -25.97
N SER A 48 -25.64 11.02 -25.61
CA SER A 48 -25.12 11.26 -24.25
C SER A 48 -25.35 12.68 -23.74
N ASP A 49 -25.39 13.65 -24.65
CA ASP A 49 -25.38 15.07 -24.32
C ASP A 49 -26.69 15.56 -23.71
N ILE A 50 -27.79 14.82 -23.94
CA ILE A 50 -29.13 15.14 -23.42
C ILE A 50 -29.57 14.16 -22.33
N VAL A 51 -28.72 13.20 -21.95
CA VAL A 51 -29.06 12.14 -20.98
C VAL A 51 -29.34 12.73 -19.61
N ASP A 52 -28.53 13.67 -19.13
CA ASP A 52 -28.69 14.17 -17.78
C ASP A 52 -29.95 15.03 -17.64
N ASP A 53 -30.24 15.88 -18.63
CA ASP A 53 -31.51 16.63 -18.70
C ASP A 53 -32.72 15.70 -18.79
N ALA A 54 -32.65 14.68 -19.66
CA ALA A 54 -33.72 13.69 -19.79
C ALA A 54 -33.95 12.89 -18.51
N VAL A 55 -32.88 12.43 -17.85
CA VAL A 55 -32.96 11.64 -16.61
C VAL A 55 -33.53 12.47 -15.45
N VAL A 56 -33.15 13.75 -15.34
CA VAL A 56 -33.72 14.66 -14.34
C VAL A 56 -35.22 14.83 -14.58
N LEU A 57 -35.64 15.14 -15.81
CA LEU A 57 -37.05 15.33 -16.15
C LEU A 57 -37.88 14.05 -15.99
N THR A 58 -37.35 12.89 -16.39
CA THR A 58 -38.00 11.59 -16.16
C THR A 58 -38.12 11.27 -14.68
N SER A 59 -37.09 11.57 -13.88
CA SER A 59 -37.14 11.38 -12.42
C SER A 59 -38.31 12.13 -11.79
N GLU A 60 -38.50 13.38 -12.17
CA GLU A 60 -39.59 14.21 -11.66
C GLU A 60 -40.98 13.70 -12.10
N LEU A 61 -41.13 13.35 -13.38
CA LEU A 61 -42.42 12.87 -13.90
C LEU A 61 -42.82 11.50 -13.34
N VAL A 62 -41.87 10.56 -13.23
CA VAL A 62 -42.12 9.23 -12.68
C VAL A 62 -42.33 9.30 -11.16
N THR A 63 -41.65 10.19 -10.45
CA THR A 63 -41.91 10.43 -9.01
C THR A 63 -43.33 10.95 -8.79
N ASN A 64 -43.82 11.84 -9.66
CA ASN A 64 -45.21 12.30 -9.61
C ASN A 64 -46.23 11.17 -9.81
N ALA A 65 -45.98 10.26 -10.75
CA ALA A 65 -46.87 9.12 -11.01
C ALA A 65 -46.79 8.02 -9.92
N VAL A 66 -45.58 7.65 -9.48
CA VAL A 66 -45.35 6.52 -8.57
C VAL A 66 -45.52 6.91 -7.10
N VAL A 67 -44.93 8.03 -6.66
CA VAL A 67 -44.88 8.40 -5.24
C VAL A 67 -46.10 9.25 -4.86
N HIS A 68 -46.50 10.19 -5.72
CA HIS A 68 -47.58 11.12 -5.41
C HIS A 68 -48.97 10.65 -5.87
N ALA A 69 -49.08 9.89 -6.97
CA ALA A 69 -50.34 9.29 -7.43
C ALA A 69 -50.50 7.82 -7.04
N GLY A 70 -49.43 7.12 -6.66
CA GLY A 70 -49.48 5.72 -6.21
C GLY A 70 -49.83 4.71 -7.31
N THR A 71 -49.67 5.09 -8.58
CA THR A 71 -50.03 4.26 -9.74
C THR A 71 -48.78 3.80 -10.48
N ALA A 72 -48.90 2.70 -11.25
CA ALA A 72 -47.86 2.33 -12.21
C ALA A 72 -47.66 3.45 -13.24
N ALA A 73 -46.40 3.70 -13.61
CA ALA A 73 -46.01 4.71 -14.57
C ALA A 73 -45.53 4.07 -15.87
N ASP A 74 -46.21 4.37 -16.98
CA ASP A 74 -45.77 3.96 -18.32
C ASP A 74 -44.83 5.02 -18.89
N VAL A 75 -43.55 4.68 -19.11
CA VAL A 75 -42.56 5.59 -19.69
C VAL A 75 -42.25 5.18 -21.12
N GLN A 76 -42.32 6.14 -22.05
CA GLN A 76 -42.08 5.93 -23.47
C GLN A 76 -41.08 6.96 -24.01
N CYS A 77 -40.04 6.50 -24.70
CA CYS A 77 -39.07 7.32 -25.42
C CYS A 77 -39.35 7.22 -26.92
N LEU A 78 -39.44 8.36 -27.60
CA LEU A 78 -39.71 8.51 -29.02
C LEU A 78 -38.63 9.37 -29.66
N ARG A 79 -37.99 8.88 -30.73
CA ARG A 79 -37.00 9.63 -31.49
C ARG A 79 -37.55 10.04 -32.85
N THR A 80 -37.34 11.28 -33.23
CA THR A 80 -37.49 11.79 -34.61
C THR A 80 -36.11 12.11 -35.18
N ASP A 81 -36.02 12.56 -36.44
CA ASP A 81 -34.75 12.94 -37.06
C ASP A 81 -34.01 14.07 -36.30
N ASP A 82 -34.76 14.91 -35.59
CA ASP A 82 -34.31 16.17 -34.99
C ASP A 82 -34.54 16.26 -33.48
N THR A 83 -35.37 15.39 -32.89
CA THR A 83 -35.79 15.52 -31.48
C THR A 83 -35.97 14.17 -30.78
N VAL A 84 -35.95 14.20 -29.46
CA VAL A 84 -36.39 13.08 -28.61
C VAL A 84 -37.51 13.55 -27.70
N ARG A 85 -38.62 12.81 -27.70
CA ARG A 85 -39.79 13.02 -26.86
C ARG A 85 -39.93 11.88 -25.86
N ILE A 86 -40.06 12.22 -24.57
CA ILE A 86 -40.28 11.25 -23.49
C ILE A 86 -41.66 11.51 -22.90
N GLU A 87 -42.43 10.44 -22.73
CA GLU A 87 -43.81 10.46 -22.29
C GLU A 87 -43.95 9.59 -21.04
N VAL A 88 -44.67 10.08 -20.03
CA VAL A 88 -44.96 9.37 -18.78
C VAL A 88 -46.46 9.38 -18.56
N SER A 89 -47.09 8.21 -18.55
CA SER A 89 -48.53 8.05 -18.36
C SER A 89 -48.88 7.41 -17.03
N ASP A 90 -49.93 7.93 -16.38
CA ASP A 90 -50.52 7.39 -15.15
C ASP A 90 -52.03 7.07 -15.36
N ARG A 91 -52.60 6.17 -14.53
CA ARG A 91 -54.00 5.68 -14.63
C ARG A 91 -54.99 6.41 -13.69
N TYR A 92 -54.77 7.69 -13.29
CA TYR A 92 -55.71 8.39 -12.38
C TYR A 92 -55.95 9.90 -12.71
N PRO A 93 -57.11 10.30 -13.27
CA PRO A 93 -57.33 11.65 -13.80
C PRO A 93 -57.81 12.71 -12.79
N GLU A 94 -58.00 12.40 -11.50
CA GLU A 94 -58.56 13.35 -10.53
C GLU A 94 -57.49 14.17 -9.77
N ARG A 95 -56.88 15.16 -10.44
CA ARG A 95 -56.33 16.35 -9.79
C ARG A 95 -56.29 17.52 -10.78
N GLU A 96 -57.13 18.53 -10.54
CA GLU A 96 -57.09 19.81 -11.26
C GLU A 96 -55.73 20.49 -11.09
N ILE A 97 -55.14 20.97 -12.19
CA ILE A 97 -53.95 21.83 -12.19
C ILE A 97 -54.43 23.29 -12.16
N PRO A 98 -53.87 24.19 -11.33
CA PRO A 98 -54.25 25.60 -11.36
C PRO A 98 -53.81 26.25 -12.68
N LEU A 99 -54.78 26.65 -13.50
CA LEU A 99 -54.54 27.48 -14.69
C LEU A 99 -54.08 28.89 -14.25
N GLN A 100 -52.92 29.32 -14.74
CA GLN A 100 -52.33 30.64 -14.51
C GLN A 100 -53.24 31.76 -15.01
N ASN A 101 -53.62 32.69 -14.12
CA ASN A 101 -53.95 34.08 -14.45
C ASN A 101 -54.01 34.94 -13.16
N SER A 102 -52.85 35.30 -12.59
CA SER A 102 -52.67 36.51 -11.76
C SER A 102 -51.19 36.73 -11.39
N PRO A 103 -50.64 37.96 -11.54
CA PRO A 103 -49.30 38.28 -11.07
C PRO A 103 -49.30 38.59 -9.56
N ALA A 104 -48.24 38.15 -8.86
CA ALA A 104 -47.97 38.27 -7.41
C ALA A 104 -48.79 37.30 -6.51
N THR A 105 -48.20 36.46 -5.65
CA THR A 105 -47.33 36.81 -4.51
C THR A 105 -46.55 35.57 -4.08
N MET A 106 -45.25 35.69 -3.75
CA MET A 106 -44.50 34.63 -3.06
C MET A 106 -45.14 34.34 -1.69
N GLY A 107 -45.58 33.11 -1.45
CA GLY A 107 -46.21 32.72 -0.20
C GLY A 107 -46.25 31.21 0.08
N SER A 108 -45.42 30.81 1.06
CA SER A 108 -45.31 29.53 1.79
C SER A 108 -44.67 28.30 1.09
N PRO A 109 -43.64 27.64 1.68
CA PRO A 109 -42.86 26.56 1.04
C PRO A 109 -43.49 25.15 1.04
N ASP A 110 -44.67 24.95 1.64
CA ASP A 110 -45.21 23.60 1.94
C ASP A 110 -46.30 23.10 0.96
N ARG A 111 -46.16 23.37 -0.34
CA ARG A 111 -46.99 22.73 -1.39
C ARG A 111 -46.10 22.02 -2.43
N GLU A 112 -45.92 20.72 -2.25
CA GLU A 112 -45.02 19.86 -3.04
C GLU A 112 -45.44 19.64 -4.52
N GLY A 113 -46.68 19.93 -4.92
CA GLY A 113 -47.24 19.51 -6.22
C GLY A 113 -46.86 20.31 -7.49
N GLY A 114 -45.92 21.27 -7.44
CA GLY A 114 -45.70 22.25 -8.53
C GLY A 114 -44.31 22.35 -9.15
N ARG A 115 -43.29 21.65 -8.63
CA ARG A 115 -41.88 21.81 -9.06
C ARG A 115 -41.52 21.06 -10.34
N GLY A 116 -42.09 19.86 -10.57
CA GLY A 116 -41.76 19.03 -11.73
C GLY A 116 -42.10 19.68 -13.09
N LEU A 117 -43.19 20.46 -13.17
CA LEU A 117 -43.56 21.19 -14.39
C LEU A 117 -42.70 22.45 -14.61
N GLN A 118 -42.14 23.03 -13.55
CA GLN A 118 -41.18 24.14 -13.65
C GLN A 118 -39.82 23.67 -14.19
N LEU A 119 -39.40 22.44 -13.84
CA LEU A 119 -38.22 21.79 -14.42
C LEU A 119 -38.43 21.46 -15.91
N CYS A 120 -39.60 20.94 -16.30
CA CYS A 120 -39.95 20.72 -17.71
C CYS A 120 -39.93 22.04 -18.52
N ALA A 121 -40.41 23.15 -17.94
CA ALA A 121 -40.38 24.46 -18.59
C ALA A 121 -38.98 25.08 -18.70
N ALA A 122 -38.02 24.63 -17.88
CA ALA A 122 -36.66 25.15 -17.87
C ALA A 122 -35.69 24.37 -18.77
N LEU A 123 -35.87 23.04 -18.87
CA LEU A 123 -34.91 22.13 -19.52
C LEU A 123 -35.42 21.55 -20.85
N ALA A 124 -36.73 21.53 -21.11
CA ALA A 124 -37.28 20.96 -22.34
C ALA A 124 -37.59 22.04 -23.39
N THR A 125 -37.35 21.73 -24.66
CA THR A 125 -37.74 22.58 -25.80
C THR A 125 -39.27 22.74 -25.86
N ARG A 126 -39.99 21.65 -25.59
CA ARG A 126 -41.46 21.63 -25.48
C ARG A 126 -41.89 20.61 -24.44
N TRP A 127 -43.01 20.86 -23.80
CA TRP A 127 -43.66 19.87 -22.94
C TRP A 127 -45.17 20.07 -22.97
N GLY A 128 -45.92 19.04 -22.60
CA GLY A 128 -47.37 19.08 -22.59
C GLY A 128 -47.98 17.98 -21.74
N VAL A 129 -49.29 18.06 -21.59
CA VAL A 129 -50.09 17.06 -20.87
C VAL A 129 -51.28 16.71 -21.74
N ASP A 130 -51.40 15.43 -22.09
CA ASP A 130 -52.51 14.87 -22.84
C ASP A 130 -53.42 14.08 -21.88
N TYR A 131 -54.73 14.32 -21.97
CA TYR A 131 -55.73 13.66 -21.14
C TYR A 131 -56.60 12.76 -21.99
N THR A 132 -56.78 11.53 -21.52
CA THR A 132 -57.82 10.61 -21.99
C THR A 132 -58.76 10.28 -20.83
N PRO A 133 -59.96 9.70 -21.07
CA PRO A 133 -60.89 9.35 -19.99
C PRO A 133 -60.32 8.39 -18.94
N THR A 134 -59.24 7.67 -19.28
CA THR A 134 -58.64 6.61 -18.44
C THR A 134 -57.17 6.83 -18.09
N HIS A 135 -56.48 7.79 -18.72
CA HIS A 135 -55.04 8.03 -18.54
C HIS A 135 -54.70 9.51 -18.62
N LYS A 136 -53.75 9.95 -17.78
CA LYS A 136 -53.08 11.24 -17.90
C LYS A 136 -51.64 11.00 -18.37
N GLN A 137 -51.25 11.65 -19.46
CA GLN A 137 -49.94 11.52 -20.06
C GLN A 137 -49.21 12.85 -20.02
N VAL A 138 -48.07 12.90 -19.35
CA VAL A 138 -47.19 14.08 -19.31
C VAL A 138 -45.97 13.81 -20.17
N TRP A 139 -45.64 14.71 -21.10
CA TRP A 139 -44.53 14.52 -22.02
C TRP A 139 -43.64 15.75 -22.11
N PHE A 140 -42.37 15.54 -22.43
CA PHE A 140 -41.40 16.59 -22.74
C PHE A 140 -40.54 16.20 -23.93
N GLN A 141 -39.99 17.20 -24.62
CA GLN A 141 -39.21 17.06 -25.85
C GLN A 141 -37.90 17.83 -25.75
N LEU A 142 -36.81 17.20 -26.16
CA LEU A 142 -35.45 17.73 -26.21
C LEU A 142 -34.96 17.74 -27.67
N ASP A 143 -34.25 18.79 -28.07
CA ASP A 143 -33.62 18.87 -29.40
C ASP A 143 -32.33 18.03 -29.43
N LEU A 144 -32.08 17.36 -30.55
CA LEU A 144 -30.82 16.63 -30.76
C LEU A 144 -29.71 17.59 -31.20
N PRO A 145 -28.49 17.49 -30.64
CA PRO A 145 -27.39 18.39 -31.00
C PRO A 145 -26.87 18.17 -32.43
N ASP A 146 -26.55 19.26 -33.13
CA ASP A 146 -25.92 19.23 -34.46
C ASP A 146 -24.52 18.57 -34.39
N ARG A 147 -24.39 17.34 -34.91
CA ARG A 147 -23.09 16.65 -35.01
C ARG A 147 -22.28 17.21 -36.18
N PRO A 148 -20.96 17.47 -36.02
CA PRO A 148 -20.10 17.83 -37.14
C PRO A 148 -20.04 16.70 -38.17
N VAL A 149 -20.06 17.07 -39.46
CA VAL A 149 -19.87 16.12 -40.56
C VAL A 149 -18.51 15.42 -40.40
N GLY A 150 -18.51 14.08 -40.27
CA GLY A 150 -17.29 13.24 -40.26
C GLY A 150 -16.87 12.60 -38.92
N THR A 151 -17.59 12.83 -37.82
CA THR A 151 -17.43 12.05 -36.56
C THR A 151 -18.70 11.27 -36.27
N ARG A 152 -18.63 9.94 -36.25
CA ARG A 152 -19.78 9.06 -35.98
C ARG A 152 -19.54 8.25 -34.70
N ALA A 153 -20.54 8.25 -33.81
CA ALA A 153 -20.66 7.23 -32.77
C ALA A 153 -21.24 5.97 -33.44
N ALA A 154 -20.55 4.84 -33.36
CA ALA A 154 -21.04 3.60 -33.96
C ALA A 154 -22.06 2.94 -33.01
N GLY A 155 -23.34 3.26 -33.20
CA GLY A 155 -24.47 2.55 -32.60
C GLY A 155 -25.17 1.65 -33.62
N PRO A 156 -25.88 0.58 -33.20
CA PRO A 156 -26.66 -0.24 -34.10
C PRO A 156 -27.75 0.61 -34.77
N THR A 157 -27.70 0.71 -36.10
CA THR A 157 -28.73 1.38 -36.91
C THR A 157 -29.68 0.31 -37.44
N LEU A 158 -30.92 0.29 -36.96
CA LEU A 158 -31.97 -0.55 -37.54
C LEU A 158 -32.36 0.03 -38.92
N PRO A 159 -32.44 -0.81 -39.97
CA PRO A 159 -33.03 -0.41 -41.26
C PRO A 159 -34.45 0.17 -41.06
N PRO A 160 -34.81 1.28 -41.72
CA PRO A 160 -36.14 1.91 -41.60
C PRO A 160 -37.29 0.93 -41.90
N ASP A 161 -37.02 -0.08 -42.73
CA ASP A 161 -37.93 -1.08 -43.25
C ASP A 161 -38.41 -2.09 -42.18
N LEU A 162 -37.76 -2.11 -41.00
CA LEU A 162 -38.07 -2.97 -39.86
C LEU A 162 -38.84 -2.25 -38.73
N LEU A 163 -39.24 -0.99 -38.93
CA LEU A 163 -40.07 -0.25 -37.98
C LEU A 163 -41.56 -0.62 -38.13
N PRO A 164 -42.33 -0.76 -37.03
CA PRO A 164 -43.75 -1.12 -37.10
C PRO A 164 -44.57 -0.05 -37.85
N ILE A 165 -45.41 -0.49 -38.79
CA ILE A 165 -46.19 0.34 -39.73
C ILE A 165 -47.51 0.86 -39.09
N THR A 166 -47.82 0.49 -37.85
CA THR A 166 -49.11 0.83 -37.23
C THR A 166 -49.00 2.00 -36.26
N ASP A 167 -49.92 2.98 -36.38
CA ASP A 167 -50.15 4.09 -35.43
C ASP A 167 -50.66 3.62 -34.04
N GLY A 168 -50.46 2.35 -33.68
CA GLY A 168 -51.01 1.69 -32.48
C GLY A 168 -49.96 1.32 -31.41
N ARG A 169 -50.44 1.01 -30.20
CA ARG A 169 -49.62 0.52 -29.09
C ARG A 169 -49.22 -0.95 -29.36
N VAL A 170 -47.91 -1.23 -29.45
CA VAL A 170 -47.40 -2.61 -29.52
C VAL A 170 -47.63 -3.27 -28.17
N ARG A 171 -48.29 -4.42 -28.15
CA ARG A 171 -48.63 -5.15 -26.92
C ARG A 171 -47.56 -6.21 -26.65
N VAL A 172 -47.02 -6.22 -25.43
CA VAL A 172 -46.00 -7.20 -25.03
C VAL A 172 -46.59 -8.08 -23.96
N ALA A 173 -46.97 -9.30 -24.35
CA ALA A 173 -47.43 -10.30 -23.41
C ALA A 173 -46.24 -10.78 -22.56
N VAL A 174 -46.36 -10.61 -21.24
CA VAL A 174 -45.36 -11.06 -20.25
C VAL A 174 -45.97 -12.23 -19.49
N VAL A 175 -45.31 -13.38 -19.62
CA VAL A 175 -45.74 -14.64 -19.01
C VAL A 175 -44.60 -15.13 -18.12
N GLN A 176 -44.88 -15.32 -16.83
CA GLN A 176 -43.89 -15.89 -15.90
C GLN A 176 -44.16 -17.37 -15.70
N ILE A 177 -43.09 -18.16 -15.68
CA ILE A 177 -43.12 -19.61 -15.55
C ILE A 177 -42.26 -20.01 -14.36
N ASP A 178 -42.82 -20.83 -13.49
CA ASP A 178 -42.12 -21.35 -12.32
C ASP A 178 -41.14 -22.48 -12.67
N ARG A 179 -40.42 -22.98 -11.66
CA ARG A 179 -39.47 -24.09 -11.81
C ARG A 179 -40.10 -25.40 -12.29
N ALA A 180 -41.41 -25.61 -12.07
CA ALA A 180 -42.14 -26.79 -12.51
C ALA A 180 -42.64 -26.66 -13.97
N GLY A 181 -42.44 -25.50 -14.61
CA GLY A 181 -42.89 -25.23 -15.98
C GLY A 181 -44.34 -24.75 -16.05
N ALA A 182 -44.96 -24.38 -14.92
CA ALA A 182 -46.32 -23.87 -14.85
C ALA A 182 -46.34 -22.34 -14.89
N ILE A 183 -47.39 -21.77 -15.50
CA ILE A 183 -47.59 -20.32 -15.60
C ILE A 183 -47.92 -19.77 -14.21
N SER A 184 -47.08 -18.87 -13.70
CA SER A 184 -47.25 -18.21 -12.40
C SER A 184 -47.80 -16.78 -12.53
N ALA A 185 -47.60 -16.13 -13.67
CA ALA A 185 -48.13 -14.78 -13.94
C ALA A 185 -48.48 -14.60 -15.42
N TRP A 186 -49.53 -13.82 -15.67
CA TRP A 186 -50.09 -13.52 -16.99
C TRP A 186 -50.60 -12.07 -16.99
N ASN A 187 -49.99 -11.20 -17.79
CA ASN A 187 -50.29 -9.76 -17.77
C ASN A 187 -51.50 -9.37 -18.66
N GLU A 188 -52.02 -8.16 -18.48
CA GLU A 188 -53.18 -7.61 -19.22
C GLU A 188 -52.97 -7.66 -20.75
N ASP A 189 -51.76 -7.40 -21.23
CA ASP A 189 -51.43 -7.52 -22.66
C ASP A 189 -51.54 -8.97 -23.18
N ALA A 190 -51.21 -9.97 -22.36
CA ALA A 190 -51.39 -11.38 -22.69
C ALA A 190 -52.87 -11.80 -22.68
N GLU A 191 -53.69 -11.23 -21.79
CA GLU A 191 -55.15 -11.42 -21.82
C GLU A 191 -55.75 -10.85 -23.11
N GLU A 192 -55.33 -9.65 -23.51
CA GLU A 192 -55.81 -9.00 -24.73
C GLU A 192 -55.26 -9.63 -26.01
N LEU A 193 -54.06 -10.22 -25.98
CA LEU A 193 -53.42 -10.88 -27.13
C LEU A 193 -53.97 -12.29 -27.39
N PHE A 194 -54.29 -13.04 -26.33
CA PHE A 194 -54.63 -14.48 -26.44
C PHE A 194 -56.03 -14.82 -25.91
N GLY A 195 -56.76 -13.87 -25.34
CA GLY A 195 -58.15 -14.03 -24.92
C GLY A 195 -58.37 -14.86 -23.64
N TYR A 196 -57.31 -15.26 -22.95
CA TYR A 196 -57.40 -15.94 -21.65
C TYR A 196 -57.23 -14.95 -20.50
N VAL A 197 -58.09 -15.01 -19.50
CA VAL A 197 -57.85 -14.29 -18.23
C VAL A 197 -56.84 -15.06 -17.38
N ALA A 198 -56.05 -14.35 -16.56
CA ALA A 198 -54.97 -14.93 -15.76
C ALA A 198 -55.41 -16.13 -14.91
N GLU A 199 -56.62 -16.10 -14.34
CA GLU A 199 -57.20 -17.19 -13.53
C GLU A 199 -57.40 -18.50 -14.32
N GLN A 200 -57.54 -18.45 -15.65
CA GLN A 200 -57.77 -19.63 -16.49
C GLN A 200 -56.49 -20.36 -16.88
N VAL A 201 -55.34 -19.67 -16.81
CA VAL A 201 -54.03 -20.14 -17.29
C VAL A 201 -53.03 -20.38 -16.15
N THR A 202 -53.17 -19.66 -15.04
CA THR A 202 -52.27 -19.78 -13.88
C THR A 202 -52.32 -21.19 -13.29
N GLY A 203 -51.16 -21.78 -13.02
CA GLY A 203 -51.00 -23.14 -12.49
C GLY A 203 -51.01 -24.26 -13.55
N LYS A 204 -51.20 -23.94 -14.84
CA LYS A 204 -51.10 -24.89 -15.95
C LYS A 204 -49.77 -24.75 -16.69
N PRO A 205 -49.24 -25.82 -17.32
CA PRO A 205 -47.98 -25.73 -18.05
C PRO A 205 -48.14 -24.94 -19.36
N LEU A 206 -47.13 -24.14 -19.73
CA LEU A 206 -47.16 -23.35 -20.96
C LEU A 206 -47.34 -24.23 -22.22
N THR A 207 -46.90 -25.49 -22.17
CA THR A 207 -47.05 -26.48 -23.23
C THR A 207 -48.49 -26.72 -23.70
N ASP A 208 -49.47 -26.51 -22.81
CA ASP A 208 -50.88 -26.73 -23.14
C ASP A 208 -51.41 -25.64 -24.09
N PHE A 209 -50.84 -24.43 -23.97
CA PHE A 209 -51.20 -23.26 -24.77
C PHE A 209 -50.26 -23.05 -25.96
N ALA A 210 -49.02 -23.52 -25.88
CA ALA A 210 -48.05 -23.41 -26.95
C ALA A 210 -48.31 -24.42 -28.10
N ALA A 211 -48.29 -23.92 -29.33
CA ALA A 211 -48.19 -24.69 -30.56
C ALA A 211 -46.73 -24.71 -31.02
N TRP A 212 -46.01 -25.77 -30.63
CA TRP A 212 -44.56 -25.96 -30.84
C TRP A 212 -44.28 -27.16 -31.77
N PRO A 213 -43.30 -27.16 -32.71
CA PRO A 213 -42.57 -26.06 -33.37
C PRO A 213 -43.12 -25.75 -34.79
N HIS A 214 -42.97 -24.52 -35.28
CA HIS A 214 -43.33 -24.18 -36.68
C HIS A 214 -42.13 -24.04 -37.64
N THR A 215 -40.89 -24.18 -37.17
CA THR A 215 -39.68 -24.04 -38.01
C THR A 215 -38.92 -25.37 -38.14
N PRO A 216 -38.67 -25.90 -39.36
CA PRO A 216 -37.82 -27.07 -39.56
C PRO A 216 -36.36 -26.73 -39.22
N GLY A 217 -35.73 -27.43 -38.26
CA GLY A 217 -34.28 -27.36 -38.02
C GLY A 217 -33.80 -27.18 -36.56
N THR A 218 -34.69 -26.94 -35.60
CA THR A 218 -34.32 -26.86 -34.16
C THR A 218 -34.68 -28.15 -33.43
N SER A 219 -33.70 -28.89 -32.93
CA SER A 219 -33.87 -30.17 -32.22
C SER A 219 -34.25 -30.04 -30.73
N THR A 220 -34.70 -28.87 -30.28
CA THR A 220 -34.91 -28.55 -28.85
C THR A 220 -36.40 -28.44 -28.53
N GLY A 221 -36.87 -29.15 -27.50
CA GLY A 221 -38.26 -29.06 -27.02
C GLY A 221 -38.52 -27.78 -26.24
N ILE A 222 -39.78 -27.32 -26.15
CA ILE A 222 -40.14 -26.11 -25.40
C ILE A 222 -39.74 -26.18 -23.92
N ALA A 223 -39.81 -27.37 -23.31
CA ALA A 223 -39.36 -27.60 -21.94
C ALA A 223 -37.85 -27.38 -21.77
N ASP A 224 -37.05 -27.77 -22.76
CA ASP A 224 -35.59 -27.54 -22.74
C ASP A 224 -35.27 -26.07 -23.03
N ALA A 225 -36.03 -25.41 -23.91
CA ALA A 225 -35.88 -23.98 -24.21
C ALA A 225 -36.17 -23.09 -22.99
N LEU A 226 -37.10 -23.49 -22.12
CA LEU A 226 -37.42 -22.80 -20.87
C LEU A 226 -36.36 -22.98 -19.77
N GLN A 227 -35.49 -23.99 -19.90
CA GLN A 227 -34.39 -24.25 -18.96
C GLN A 227 -33.09 -23.50 -19.32
N LEU A 228 -32.96 -23.03 -20.56
CA LEU A 228 -31.82 -22.22 -20.99
C LEU A 228 -31.76 -20.88 -20.23
N SER A 229 -30.56 -20.35 -20.05
CA SER A 229 -30.38 -19.02 -19.44
C SER A 229 -31.05 -17.91 -20.25
N ARG A 230 -31.07 -18.08 -21.58
CA ARG A 230 -31.75 -17.23 -22.54
C ARG A 230 -32.11 -18.03 -23.79
N TRP A 231 -33.28 -17.79 -24.35
CA TRP A 231 -33.71 -18.36 -25.62
C TRP A 231 -34.57 -17.36 -26.40
N GLU A 232 -34.41 -17.30 -27.72
CA GLU A 232 -35.21 -16.45 -28.59
C GLU A 232 -35.68 -17.24 -29.82
N GLY A 233 -36.92 -17.02 -30.25
CA GLY A 233 -37.45 -17.66 -31.45
C GLY A 233 -38.95 -17.48 -31.64
N SER A 234 -39.43 -17.78 -32.84
CA SER A 234 -40.85 -17.70 -33.18
C SER A 234 -41.56 -19.04 -32.95
N TYR A 235 -42.74 -19.00 -32.33
CA TYR A 235 -43.63 -20.14 -32.19
C TYR A 235 -45.10 -19.69 -32.10
N GLY A 236 -46.06 -20.61 -32.04
CA GLY A 236 -47.48 -20.26 -31.94
C GLY A 236 -48.02 -20.35 -30.51
N ILE A 237 -48.94 -19.46 -30.13
CA ILE A 237 -49.78 -19.59 -28.92
C ILE A 237 -51.23 -19.80 -29.37
N ARG A 238 -51.90 -20.83 -28.84
CA ARG A 238 -53.34 -21.04 -29.03
C ARG A 238 -54.10 -20.01 -28.21
N ASP A 239 -55.04 -19.31 -28.81
CA ASP A 239 -55.98 -18.41 -28.12
C ASP A 239 -57.18 -19.18 -27.56
N ALA A 240 -58.04 -18.48 -26.81
CA ALA A 240 -59.24 -19.04 -26.19
C ALA A 240 -60.26 -19.63 -27.19
N ASP A 241 -60.23 -19.19 -28.45
CA ASP A 241 -61.08 -19.70 -29.54
C ASP A 241 -60.42 -20.85 -30.33
N GLY A 242 -59.23 -21.28 -29.92
CA GLY A 242 -58.48 -22.40 -30.52
C GLY A 242 -57.68 -22.04 -31.77
N ARG A 243 -57.52 -20.75 -32.10
CA ARG A 243 -56.67 -20.29 -33.22
C ARG A 243 -55.23 -20.11 -32.74
N VAL A 244 -54.27 -20.39 -33.61
CA VAL A 244 -52.85 -20.23 -33.29
C VAL A 244 -52.39 -18.85 -33.74
N THR A 245 -52.01 -18.01 -32.78
CA THR A 245 -51.39 -16.70 -33.00
C THR A 245 -49.87 -16.87 -33.08
N PRO A 246 -49.22 -16.52 -34.20
CA PRO A 246 -47.76 -16.57 -34.33
C PRO A 246 -47.12 -15.46 -33.51
N VAL A 247 -46.18 -15.82 -32.64
CA VAL A 247 -45.48 -14.91 -31.75
C VAL A 247 -43.96 -15.06 -31.87
N TYR A 248 -43.25 -13.96 -31.70
CA TYR A 248 -41.81 -13.98 -31.42
C TYR A 248 -41.61 -13.89 -29.91
N ALA A 249 -40.79 -14.78 -29.38
CA ALA A 249 -40.60 -14.93 -27.95
C ALA A 249 -39.15 -14.74 -27.52
N SER A 250 -38.96 -14.08 -26.38
CA SER A 250 -37.70 -14.01 -25.65
C SER A 250 -37.89 -14.57 -24.24
N HIS A 251 -37.22 -15.68 -23.95
CA HIS A 251 -37.25 -16.34 -22.64
C HIS A 251 -36.00 -15.94 -21.87
N LEU A 252 -36.19 -15.38 -20.68
CA LEU A 252 -35.12 -14.98 -19.78
C LEU A 252 -35.27 -15.66 -18.43
N ARG A 253 -34.22 -16.35 -18.00
CA ARG A 253 -34.21 -16.98 -16.68
C ARG A 253 -33.85 -15.94 -15.62
N VAL A 254 -34.75 -15.74 -14.67
CA VAL A 254 -34.63 -14.77 -13.58
C VAL A 254 -34.88 -15.45 -12.23
N ARG A 255 -34.70 -14.73 -11.13
CA ARG A 255 -35.13 -15.18 -9.80
C ARG A 255 -36.44 -14.47 -9.46
N ASP A 256 -37.42 -15.22 -8.97
CA ASP A 256 -38.69 -14.65 -8.51
C ASP A 256 -38.52 -13.88 -7.18
N THR A 257 -39.62 -13.36 -6.64
CA THR A 257 -39.66 -12.60 -5.39
C THR A 257 -39.21 -13.38 -4.16
N ASP A 258 -39.23 -14.72 -4.22
CA ASP A 258 -38.81 -15.62 -3.14
C ASP A 258 -37.37 -16.15 -3.36
N GLY A 259 -36.71 -15.74 -4.46
CA GLY A 259 -35.33 -16.08 -4.79
C GLY A 259 -35.16 -17.38 -5.59
N GLU A 260 -36.26 -18.04 -5.95
CA GLU A 260 -36.28 -19.28 -6.72
C GLU A 260 -36.15 -19.00 -8.24
N PRO A 261 -35.53 -19.91 -9.02
CA PRO A 261 -35.35 -19.72 -10.45
C PRO A 261 -36.69 -19.83 -11.20
N SER A 262 -37.10 -18.74 -11.85
CA SER A 262 -38.27 -18.64 -12.73
C SER A 262 -37.87 -18.17 -14.14
N THR A 263 -38.71 -18.42 -15.14
CA THR A 263 -38.47 -18.00 -16.52
C THR A 263 -39.53 -16.98 -16.94
N VAL A 264 -39.11 -15.78 -17.31
CA VAL A 264 -39.99 -14.75 -17.87
C VAL A 264 -39.95 -14.86 -19.39
N CYS A 265 -41.13 -15.02 -19.99
CA CYS A 265 -41.33 -15.08 -21.43
C CYS A 265 -41.98 -13.78 -21.89
N LEU A 266 -41.27 -13.04 -22.73
CA LEU A 266 -41.78 -11.86 -23.42
C LEU A 266 -42.25 -12.29 -24.80
N LEU A 267 -43.51 -12.01 -25.14
CA LEU A 267 -44.15 -12.44 -26.37
C LEU A 267 -44.74 -11.21 -27.10
N VAL A 268 -44.39 -11.07 -28.37
CA VAL A 268 -45.04 -10.11 -29.30
C VAL A 268 -45.53 -10.87 -30.51
N ARG A 269 -46.43 -10.27 -31.30
CA ARG A 269 -46.79 -10.86 -32.60
C ARG A 269 -45.53 -10.96 -33.48
N ASP A 270 -45.44 -12.00 -34.30
CA ASP A 270 -44.21 -12.26 -35.08
C ASP A 270 -43.86 -11.14 -36.07
N ASP A 271 -44.85 -10.37 -36.54
CA ASP A 271 -44.67 -9.17 -37.37
C ASP A 271 -44.11 -7.96 -36.58
N GLU A 272 -44.21 -7.97 -35.24
CA GLU A 272 -43.67 -6.97 -34.32
C GLU A 272 -42.34 -7.42 -33.68
N ARG A 273 -41.72 -8.51 -34.18
CA ARG A 273 -40.50 -9.11 -33.61
C ARG A 273 -39.34 -8.14 -33.37
N ALA A 274 -39.24 -7.06 -34.13
CA ALA A 274 -38.22 -6.02 -33.95
C ALA A 274 -38.22 -5.38 -32.55
N VAL A 275 -39.33 -5.49 -31.81
CA VAL A 275 -39.48 -4.99 -30.44
C VAL A 275 -38.72 -5.85 -29.42
N LEU A 276 -38.61 -7.17 -29.65
CA LEU A 276 -37.96 -8.11 -28.72
C LEU A 276 -36.69 -8.76 -29.28
N GLN A 277 -36.48 -8.69 -30.58
CA GLN A 277 -35.36 -9.32 -31.25
C GLN A 277 -34.07 -8.57 -30.91
N THR A 278 -33.12 -9.30 -30.31
CA THR A 278 -31.74 -8.81 -30.24
C THR A 278 -31.19 -8.74 -31.66
N PRO A 279 -30.54 -7.64 -32.09
CA PRO A 279 -30.12 -7.49 -33.48
C PRO A 279 -29.24 -8.67 -33.92
N LEU A 280 -29.81 -9.57 -34.71
CA LEU A 280 -29.10 -10.64 -35.37
C LEU A 280 -28.34 -10.03 -36.55
N ARG A 281 -27.02 -10.22 -36.58
CA ARG A 281 -26.21 -9.99 -37.77
C ARG A 281 -26.81 -10.81 -38.92
N GLY A 282 -27.30 -10.14 -39.95
CA GLY A 282 -27.74 -10.83 -41.16
C GLY A 282 -26.56 -11.47 -41.90
N PRO A 283 -26.74 -12.63 -42.56
CA PRO A 283 -25.75 -13.15 -43.49
C PRO A 283 -25.70 -12.24 -44.73
N SER A 284 -24.50 -11.85 -45.15
CA SER A 284 -24.29 -11.12 -46.40
C SER A 284 -24.80 -11.94 -47.60
N PRO A 285 -25.53 -11.35 -48.55
CA PRO A 285 -25.97 -12.05 -49.74
C PRO A 285 -24.86 -11.96 -50.80
N GLU A 286 -23.89 -12.86 -50.78
CA GLU A 286 -23.09 -13.14 -51.97
C GLU A 286 -22.37 -14.49 -51.88
N SER A 287 -22.41 -15.21 -53.00
CA SER A 287 -21.60 -16.39 -53.36
C SER A 287 -22.25 -17.76 -53.15
N GLY A 288 -23.04 -18.16 -54.15
CA GLY A 288 -23.06 -19.57 -54.53
C GLY A 288 -21.74 -19.91 -55.22
N ALA A 289 -20.98 -20.86 -54.66
CA ALA A 289 -20.20 -21.88 -55.37
C ALA A 289 -19.29 -22.65 -54.40
N LEU A 290 -19.44 -23.98 -54.45
CA LEU A 290 -18.44 -25.03 -54.21
C LEU A 290 -17.78 -25.14 -52.82
N SER A 291 -17.93 -26.34 -52.28
CA SER A 291 -17.36 -26.85 -51.04
C SER A 291 -15.82 -26.87 -51.06
N GLU A 292 -15.20 -26.22 -50.08
CA GLU A 292 -13.84 -26.49 -49.60
C GLU A 292 -13.84 -26.62 -48.07
N PRO A 293 -12.88 -27.35 -47.46
CA PRO A 293 -12.92 -27.72 -46.05
C PRO A 293 -12.65 -26.52 -45.16
N HIS A 294 -13.40 -26.40 -44.05
CA HIS A 294 -13.29 -25.37 -43.01
C HIS A 294 -11.85 -24.90 -42.74
N ALA A 295 -11.48 -23.76 -43.32
CA ALA A 295 -10.44 -22.91 -42.76
C ALA A 295 -11.01 -22.32 -41.47
N ALA A 296 -10.32 -22.55 -40.35
CA ALA A 296 -10.68 -21.98 -39.05
C ALA A 296 -10.87 -20.47 -39.20
N ASP A 297 -11.96 -19.97 -38.63
CA ASP A 297 -12.31 -18.56 -38.62
C ASP A 297 -11.12 -17.73 -38.07
N PRO A 298 -10.64 -16.67 -38.74
CA PRO A 298 -9.59 -15.79 -38.21
C PRO A 298 -9.87 -15.29 -36.79
N PHE A 299 -11.14 -15.30 -36.36
CA PHE A 299 -11.59 -14.99 -35.00
C PHE A 299 -11.28 -16.06 -33.93
N GLU A 300 -10.99 -17.32 -34.27
CA GLU A 300 -10.56 -18.36 -33.30
C GLU A 300 -9.09 -18.20 -32.89
N VAL A 301 -8.24 -17.67 -33.77
CA VAL A 301 -6.79 -17.43 -33.51
C VAL A 301 -6.57 -16.30 -32.48
N PHE A 302 -7.62 -15.53 -32.16
CA PHE A 302 -7.55 -14.44 -31.21
C PHE A 302 -7.32 -14.91 -29.76
N ILE A 303 -7.81 -16.10 -29.39
CA ILE A 303 -7.69 -16.67 -28.04
C ILE A 303 -6.79 -17.89 -28.07
N GLY A 304 -5.47 -17.66 -28.13
CA GLY A 304 -4.59 -18.59 -27.43
C GLY A 304 -5.01 -18.60 -25.95
N THR A 305 -5.01 -19.76 -25.32
CA THR A 305 -5.20 -19.88 -23.86
C THR A 305 -4.26 -18.88 -23.19
N PRO A 306 -4.74 -17.94 -22.35
CA PRO A 306 -3.85 -16.97 -21.73
C PRO A 306 -2.84 -17.72 -20.88
N THR A 307 -1.61 -17.79 -21.36
CA THR A 307 -0.46 -18.19 -20.56
C THR A 307 -0.26 -17.13 -19.47
N PRO A 308 0.22 -17.51 -18.28
CA PRO A 308 0.54 -16.56 -17.23
C PRO A 308 1.74 -15.73 -17.66
N GLU A 309 1.51 -14.63 -18.38
CA GLU A 309 2.55 -13.72 -18.88
C GLU A 309 2.32 -12.29 -18.38
N ASP A 310 3.44 -11.55 -18.29
CA ASP A 310 3.52 -10.14 -17.89
C ASP A 310 2.53 -9.25 -18.68
N LEU A 311 1.85 -8.33 -17.97
CA LEU A 311 0.85 -7.42 -18.56
C LEU A 311 1.39 -6.70 -19.79
N ASP A 312 2.62 -6.18 -19.74
CA ASP A 312 3.24 -5.45 -20.85
C ASP A 312 3.33 -6.28 -22.14
N GLY A 313 3.65 -7.57 -22.03
CA GLY A 313 3.70 -8.48 -23.19
C GLY A 313 2.32 -8.75 -23.79
N LEU A 314 1.30 -8.90 -22.93
CA LEU A 314 -0.09 -9.06 -23.36
C LEU A 314 -0.62 -7.78 -24.04
N LEU A 315 -0.33 -6.61 -23.48
CA LEU A 315 -0.74 -5.33 -24.05
C LEU A 315 -0.07 -5.07 -25.41
N GLN A 316 1.23 -5.36 -25.54
CA GLN A 316 1.95 -5.17 -26.79
C GLN A 316 1.41 -6.06 -27.92
N ARG A 317 1.19 -7.35 -27.64
CA ARG A 317 0.60 -8.29 -28.62
C ARG A 317 -0.83 -7.89 -29.01
N THR A 318 -1.59 -7.36 -28.05
CA THR A 318 -2.96 -6.87 -28.30
C THR A 318 -2.95 -5.76 -29.33
N VAL A 319 -2.06 -4.78 -29.15
CA VAL A 319 -1.94 -3.62 -30.05
C VAL A 319 -1.44 -4.03 -31.43
N GLU A 320 -0.46 -4.94 -31.52
CA GLU A 320 0.02 -5.48 -32.80
C GLU A 320 -1.08 -6.21 -33.57
N ARG A 321 -1.84 -7.08 -32.89
CA ARG A 321 -2.97 -7.78 -33.51
C ARG A 321 -4.10 -6.84 -33.91
N ALA A 322 -4.38 -5.81 -33.12
CA ALA A 322 -5.41 -4.83 -33.46
C ALA A 322 -5.04 -4.03 -34.72
N ARG A 323 -3.78 -3.63 -34.85
CA ARG A 323 -3.25 -3.01 -36.08
C ARG A 323 -3.44 -3.93 -37.27
N ASP A 324 -2.97 -5.17 -37.17
CA ASP A 324 -2.97 -6.13 -38.27
C ASP A 324 -4.40 -6.54 -38.67
N MET A 325 -5.34 -6.61 -37.71
CA MET A 325 -6.75 -6.96 -37.94
C MET A 325 -7.49 -5.92 -38.80
N LEU A 326 -7.18 -4.64 -38.62
CA LEU A 326 -7.82 -3.56 -39.38
C LEU A 326 -6.96 -3.05 -40.53
N ASP A 327 -5.75 -3.62 -40.71
CA ASP A 327 -4.77 -3.17 -41.70
C ASP A 327 -4.50 -1.66 -41.56
N GLY A 328 -4.18 -1.27 -40.31
CA GLY A 328 -3.84 0.10 -39.93
C GLY A 328 -2.33 0.34 -39.90
N ASP A 329 -1.93 1.62 -39.94
CA ASP A 329 -0.51 2.01 -39.90
C ASP A 329 0.02 2.08 -38.45
N ALA A 330 -0.87 2.36 -37.49
CA ALA A 330 -0.54 2.42 -36.07
C ALA A 330 -1.69 1.93 -35.19
N ALA A 331 -1.36 1.48 -33.98
CA ALA A 331 -2.35 1.16 -32.95
C ALA A 331 -1.82 1.52 -31.56
N PHE A 332 -2.74 1.74 -30.62
CA PHE A 332 -2.41 2.13 -29.25
C PHE A 332 -3.46 1.60 -28.25
N LEU A 333 -3.01 1.35 -27.02
CA LEU A 333 -3.85 0.93 -25.92
C LEU A 333 -3.58 1.80 -24.69
N LEU A 334 -4.68 2.31 -24.15
CA LEU A 334 -4.76 3.17 -22.98
C LEU A 334 -5.44 2.40 -21.84
N LEU A 335 -4.92 2.47 -20.62
CA LEU A 335 -5.59 1.93 -19.42
C LEU A 335 -6.06 3.06 -18.51
N ALA A 336 -7.22 2.88 -17.89
CA ALA A 336 -7.77 3.87 -16.96
C ALA A 336 -7.01 3.85 -15.62
N THR A 337 -6.78 5.03 -15.05
CA THR A 337 -6.35 5.20 -13.66
C THR A 337 -7.40 4.65 -12.70
N ASP A 338 -7.02 4.39 -11.44
CA ASP A 338 -7.91 3.76 -10.46
C ASP A 338 -9.17 4.60 -10.14
N ASP A 339 -9.11 5.91 -10.36
CA ASP A 339 -10.20 6.88 -10.21
C ASP A 339 -11.00 7.14 -11.50
N GLU A 340 -10.64 6.49 -12.62
CA GLU A 340 -11.27 6.63 -13.95
C GLU A 340 -11.24 8.05 -14.52
N THR A 341 -10.38 8.93 -14.01
CA THR A 341 -10.29 10.32 -14.47
C THR A 341 -9.32 10.49 -15.63
N GLU A 342 -8.31 9.62 -15.73
CA GLU A 342 -7.26 9.68 -16.75
C GLU A 342 -7.03 8.31 -17.41
N LEU A 343 -6.57 8.35 -18.66
CA LEU A 343 -6.16 7.21 -19.48
C LEU A 343 -4.66 7.31 -19.73
N GLU A 344 -3.93 6.28 -19.34
CA GLU A 344 -2.49 6.19 -19.48
C GLU A 344 -2.11 5.29 -20.66
N VAL A 345 -1.22 5.78 -21.54
CA VAL A 345 -0.72 4.97 -22.66
C VAL A 345 0.20 3.88 -22.13
N ARG A 346 -0.19 2.62 -22.36
CA ARG A 346 0.54 1.45 -21.88
C ARG A 346 1.20 0.64 -23.00
N ALA A 347 0.64 0.63 -24.20
CA ALA A 347 1.23 -0.02 -25.36
C ALA A 347 0.93 0.76 -26.65
N SER A 348 1.86 0.72 -27.60
CA SER A 348 1.68 1.32 -28.93
C SER A 348 2.55 0.63 -29.97
N THR A 349 2.13 0.68 -31.24
CA THR A 349 2.90 0.21 -32.39
C THR A 349 2.69 1.17 -33.56
N GLY A 350 3.71 1.38 -34.40
CA GLY A 350 3.66 2.32 -35.52
C GLY A 350 3.70 3.81 -35.13
N LEU A 351 3.99 4.15 -33.86
CA LEU A 351 4.13 5.52 -33.37
C LEU A 351 5.59 5.84 -32.96
N PRO A 352 6.11 7.08 -33.16
CA PRO A 352 7.48 7.43 -32.82
C PRO A 352 7.79 7.33 -31.31
N SER A 353 8.86 6.63 -30.95
CA SER A 353 9.18 6.14 -29.59
C SER A 353 9.43 7.20 -28.50
N ALA A 354 9.54 8.49 -28.85
CA ALA A 354 10.09 9.52 -27.95
C ALA A 354 9.08 10.24 -27.04
N ARG A 355 7.77 9.94 -27.09
CA ARG A 355 6.75 10.77 -26.39
C ARG A 355 5.69 10.05 -25.55
N GLN A 356 5.60 8.72 -25.52
CA GLN A 356 4.28 8.11 -25.24
C GLN A 356 4.21 6.91 -24.28
N ARG A 357 5.30 6.46 -23.65
CA ARG A 357 5.13 5.54 -22.51
C ARG A 357 4.70 6.39 -21.30
N PHE A 358 3.50 6.16 -20.76
CA PHE A 358 2.93 6.86 -19.60
C PHE A 358 2.36 8.28 -19.84
N ALA A 359 2.14 8.68 -21.09
CA ALA A 359 1.38 9.90 -21.36
C ALA A 359 -0.07 9.73 -20.86
N ARG A 360 -0.56 10.70 -20.08
CA ARG A 360 -1.93 10.69 -19.53
C ARG A 360 -2.86 11.56 -20.37
N VAL A 361 -4.06 11.05 -20.60
CA VAL A 361 -5.14 11.72 -21.34
C VAL A 361 -6.37 11.76 -20.45
N PRO A 362 -6.95 12.93 -20.14
CA PRO A 362 -8.16 13.00 -19.31
C PRO A 362 -9.35 12.30 -20.00
N VAL A 363 -10.18 11.60 -19.22
CA VAL A 363 -11.37 10.85 -19.68
C VAL A 363 -12.52 11.78 -20.06
N GLU A 364 -12.65 12.92 -19.36
CA GLU A 364 -13.66 13.95 -19.61
C GLU A 364 -13.01 15.28 -19.99
N ALA A 365 -12.78 15.51 -21.28
CA ALA A 365 -12.48 16.85 -21.77
C ALA A 365 -13.80 17.62 -21.99
N GLY A 366 -14.05 18.65 -21.17
CA GLY A 366 -15.22 19.52 -21.28
C GLY A 366 -15.42 20.14 -22.67
N THR A 367 -16.69 20.42 -23.00
CA THR A 367 -17.20 21.16 -24.19
C THR A 367 -16.24 21.18 -25.40
N GLY A 368 -15.91 20.02 -25.95
CA GLY A 368 -14.90 19.94 -26.99
C GLY A 368 -14.49 18.53 -27.40
N ARG A 369 -15.46 17.74 -27.89
CA ARG A 369 -15.27 16.59 -28.80
C ARG A 369 -14.07 15.67 -28.52
N TYR A 370 -14.15 14.92 -27.43
CA TYR A 370 -13.93 13.48 -27.49
C TYR A 370 -15.30 12.85 -27.77
N GLY A 371 -15.42 11.98 -28.77
CA GLY A 371 -16.56 11.05 -28.76
C GLY A 371 -16.47 10.27 -27.45
N SER A 372 -17.55 10.24 -26.65
CA SER A 372 -17.55 9.67 -25.29
C SER A 372 -16.58 8.49 -25.19
N ALA A 373 -15.55 8.56 -24.35
CA ALA A 373 -14.54 7.49 -24.18
C ALA A 373 -15.16 6.12 -23.79
N ARG A 374 -16.47 6.11 -23.55
CA ARG A 374 -17.33 4.98 -23.26
C ARG A 374 -18.06 4.42 -24.49
N MET A 375 -17.85 4.93 -25.71
CA MET A 375 -18.48 4.45 -26.94
C MET A 375 -17.46 4.29 -28.08
N PRO A 376 -17.68 3.35 -29.01
CA PRO A 376 -16.90 3.30 -30.24
C PRO A 376 -17.02 4.60 -31.04
N ALA A 377 -15.88 5.17 -31.42
CA ALA A 377 -15.82 6.39 -32.22
C ALA A 377 -15.00 6.15 -33.49
N VAL A 378 -15.52 6.69 -34.60
CA VAL A 378 -14.83 6.71 -35.90
C VAL A 378 -14.61 8.15 -36.30
N HIS A 379 -13.34 8.50 -36.51
CA HIS A 379 -12.93 9.77 -37.09
C HIS A 379 -12.40 9.51 -38.49
N GLU A 380 -13.20 9.92 -39.48
CA GLU A 380 -12.90 9.71 -40.90
C GLU A 380 -11.74 10.59 -41.37
N ASP A 381 -11.61 11.82 -40.86
CA ASP A 381 -10.45 12.68 -41.11
C ASP A 381 -10.10 13.54 -39.87
N LEU A 382 -8.93 13.28 -39.27
CA LEU A 382 -8.38 13.99 -38.12
C LEU A 382 -8.00 15.44 -38.44
N THR A 383 -7.85 15.83 -39.72
CA THR A 383 -7.66 17.25 -40.07
C THR A 383 -8.91 18.09 -39.82
N VAL A 384 -10.09 17.45 -39.78
CA VAL A 384 -11.38 18.11 -39.48
C VAL A 384 -11.52 18.34 -37.97
N VAL A 385 -10.90 17.48 -37.15
CA VAL A 385 -10.91 17.55 -35.68
C VAL A 385 -9.51 17.20 -35.12
N PRO A 386 -8.52 18.11 -35.23
CA PRO A 386 -7.11 17.80 -34.97
C PRO A 386 -6.77 17.47 -33.51
N ASP A 387 -7.66 17.80 -32.57
CA ASP A 387 -7.49 17.49 -31.14
C ASP A 387 -8.39 16.32 -30.68
N ALA A 388 -9.01 15.57 -31.61
CA ALA A 388 -9.84 14.40 -31.27
C ALA A 388 -9.07 13.28 -30.56
N VAL A 389 -7.78 13.10 -30.89
CA VAL A 389 -6.87 12.16 -30.21
C VAL A 389 -5.51 12.85 -30.04
N PRO A 390 -5.22 13.47 -28.87
CA PRO A 390 -3.98 14.21 -28.63
C PRO A 390 -2.70 13.40 -28.88
N LEU A 391 -2.78 12.08 -28.69
CA LEU A 391 -1.69 11.14 -28.95
C LEU A 391 -1.23 11.12 -30.42
N LEU A 392 -2.13 11.39 -31.37
CA LEU A 392 -1.85 11.34 -32.81
C LEU A 392 -1.46 12.71 -33.38
N LYS A 393 -1.34 13.73 -32.53
CA LYS A 393 -0.92 15.07 -32.97
C LYS A 393 0.50 15.00 -33.52
N SER A 394 0.71 15.55 -34.71
CA SER A 394 2.01 15.57 -35.42
C SER A 394 2.60 14.21 -35.81
N THR A 395 1.80 13.13 -35.81
CA THR A 395 2.27 11.79 -36.23
C THR A 395 2.08 11.51 -37.73
N GLY A 396 1.22 12.29 -38.41
CA GLY A 396 0.88 12.09 -39.83
C GLY A 396 -0.40 11.27 -40.06
N MET A 397 -0.99 10.71 -38.99
CA MET A 397 -2.23 9.94 -39.06
C MET A 397 -3.43 10.82 -39.44
N ARG A 398 -4.28 10.30 -40.33
CA ARG A 398 -5.44 11.02 -40.86
C ARG A 398 -6.78 10.40 -40.50
N SER A 399 -6.87 9.11 -40.19
CA SER A 399 -8.12 8.53 -39.68
C SER A 399 -7.85 7.63 -38.49
N VAL A 400 -8.83 7.48 -37.61
CA VAL A 400 -8.72 6.65 -36.41
C VAL A 400 -10.06 6.06 -36.03
N VAL A 401 -10.02 4.83 -35.53
CA VAL A 401 -11.13 4.19 -34.83
C VAL A 401 -10.69 3.89 -33.40
N THR A 402 -11.54 4.23 -32.44
CA THR A 402 -11.31 3.98 -31.02
C THR A 402 -12.48 3.25 -30.41
N VAL A 403 -12.21 2.29 -29.53
CA VAL A 403 -13.22 1.52 -28.81
C VAL A 403 -12.90 1.47 -27.32
N PRO A 404 -13.92 1.50 -26.45
CA PRO A 404 -13.74 1.30 -25.01
C PRO A 404 -13.44 -0.16 -24.67
N LEU A 405 -12.58 -0.37 -23.67
CA LEU A 405 -12.45 -1.63 -22.95
C LEU A 405 -13.33 -1.53 -21.69
N LYS A 406 -14.30 -2.44 -21.56
CA LYS A 406 -15.21 -2.47 -20.42
C LYS A 406 -15.27 -3.84 -19.76
N VAL A 407 -15.32 -3.85 -18.44
CA VAL A 407 -15.57 -5.05 -17.62
C VAL A 407 -16.70 -4.72 -16.66
N GLU A 408 -17.79 -5.49 -16.69
CA GLU A 408 -18.98 -5.28 -15.85
C GLU A 408 -19.56 -3.84 -15.92
N GLY A 409 -19.43 -3.19 -17.08
CA GLY A 409 -19.91 -1.81 -17.28
C GLY A 409 -18.91 -0.72 -16.86
N ARG A 410 -17.81 -1.07 -16.20
CA ARG A 410 -16.71 -0.15 -15.83
C ARG A 410 -15.75 0.08 -16.98
N LEU A 411 -15.30 1.32 -17.22
CA LEU A 411 -14.30 1.64 -18.24
C LEU A 411 -12.91 1.27 -17.72
N THR A 412 -12.29 0.23 -18.28
CA THR A 412 -10.93 -0.20 -17.88
C THR A 412 -9.84 0.35 -18.80
N GLY A 413 -10.21 0.82 -20.00
CA GLY A 413 -9.26 1.39 -20.95
C GLY A 413 -9.87 1.75 -22.31
N SER A 414 -9.02 2.04 -23.28
CA SER A 414 -9.40 2.29 -24.67
C SER A 414 -8.37 1.70 -25.64
N LEU A 415 -8.85 1.09 -26.73
CA LEU A 415 -8.04 0.54 -27.81
C LEU A 415 -8.31 1.35 -29.08
N GLY A 416 -7.26 1.78 -29.77
CA GLY A 416 -7.37 2.56 -31.00
C GLY A 416 -6.46 2.07 -32.11
N VAL A 417 -6.94 2.21 -33.35
CA VAL A 417 -6.18 1.92 -34.57
C VAL A 417 -6.29 3.11 -35.51
N ALA A 418 -5.15 3.55 -36.04
CA ALA A 418 -5.01 4.75 -36.86
C ALA A 418 -4.41 4.42 -38.23
N ALA A 419 -4.72 5.24 -39.22
CA ALA A 419 -4.16 5.14 -40.56
C ALA A 419 -3.75 6.53 -41.11
N GLU A 420 -2.74 6.56 -41.97
CA GLU A 420 -2.28 7.75 -42.70
C GLU A 420 -3.28 8.17 -43.81
N ALA A 421 -4.14 7.26 -44.25
CA ALA A 421 -5.21 7.55 -45.20
C ALA A 421 -6.48 8.10 -44.50
N PRO A 422 -7.15 9.13 -45.06
CA PRO A 422 -8.47 9.55 -44.59
C PRO A 422 -9.55 8.56 -45.06
N ASN A 423 -10.70 8.54 -44.37
CA ASN A 423 -11.88 7.70 -44.65
C ASN A 423 -11.58 6.19 -44.68
N ARG A 424 -10.55 5.73 -43.96
CA ARG A 424 -10.14 4.31 -43.95
C ARG A 424 -11.07 3.42 -43.13
N TYR A 425 -11.71 3.98 -42.12
CA TYR A 425 -12.52 3.25 -41.15
C TYR A 425 -13.99 3.69 -41.19
N SER A 426 -14.88 2.73 -40.99
CA SER A 426 -16.32 2.87 -40.92
C SER A 426 -16.86 2.27 -39.61
N ASN A 427 -18.19 2.31 -39.45
CA ASN A 427 -18.86 1.66 -38.30
C ASN A 427 -18.61 0.15 -38.27
N GLU A 428 -18.37 -0.49 -39.42
CA GLU A 428 -18.10 -1.93 -39.46
C GLU A 428 -16.74 -2.27 -38.83
N GLU A 429 -15.68 -1.50 -39.14
CA GLU A 429 -14.38 -1.66 -38.48
C GLU A 429 -14.44 -1.33 -36.98
N ALA A 430 -15.22 -0.32 -36.58
CA ALA A 430 -15.44 0.00 -35.17
C ALA A 430 -16.11 -1.15 -34.40
N LEU A 431 -17.12 -1.78 -35.00
CA LEU A 431 -17.77 -2.95 -34.40
C LEU A 431 -16.79 -4.12 -34.32
N ARG A 432 -16.05 -4.44 -35.39
CA ARG A 432 -15.02 -5.50 -35.37
C ARG A 432 -13.99 -5.29 -34.27
N LEU A 433 -13.51 -4.06 -34.10
CA LEU A 433 -12.58 -3.69 -33.04
C LEU A 433 -13.22 -3.78 -31.64
N GLN A 434 -14.48 -3.40 -31.48
CA GLN A 434 -15.20 -3.53 -30.20
C GLN A 434 -15.38 -4.99 -29.80
N PHE A 435 -15.72 -5.88 -30.73
CA PHE A 435 -15.83 -7.31 -30.44
C PHE A 435 -14.48 -7.92 -30.01
N ALA A 436 -13.39 -7.48 -30.62
CA ALA A 436 -12.04 -7.86 -30.20
C ALA A 436 -11.75 -7.33 -28.79
N ALA A 437 -12.07 -6.06 -28.53
CA ALA A 437 -11.89 -5.37 -27.24
C ALA A 437 -12.68 -6.04 -26.10
N ASP A 438 -13.93 -6.42 -26.32
CA ASP A 438 -14.77 -7.09 -25.31
C ASP A 438 -14.19 -8.45 -24.88
N ARG A 439 -13.61 -9.21 -25.82
CA ARG A 439 -13.00 -10.53 -25.53
C ARG A 439 -11.71 -10.43 -24.73
N ILE A 440 -10.94 -9.35 -24.90
CA ILE A 440 -9.64 -9.16 -24.22
C ILE A 440 -9.76 -8.34 -22.93
N ALA A 441 -10.82 -7.54 -22.77
CA ALA A 441 -10.99 -6.64 -21.63
C ALA A 441 -10.86 -7.38 -20.29
N LEU A 442 -11.52 -8.55 -20.16
CA LEU A 442 -11.43 -9.37 -18.95
C LEU A 442 -10.03 -9.95 -18.74
N GLY A 443 -9.34 -10.35 -19.81
CA GLY A 443 -7.97 -10.88 -19.75
C GLY A 443 -6.94 -9.81 -19.34
N ILE A 444 -7.06 -8.60 -19.90
CA ILE A 444 -6.25 -7.44 -19.54
C ILE A 444 -6.49 -7.05 -18.08
N GLU A 445 -7.75 -7.00 -17.63
CA GLU A 445 -8.07 -6.65 -16.24
C GLU A 445 -7.57 -7.70 -15.25
N SER A 446 -7.71 -8.99 -15.60
CA SER A 446 -7.18 -10.10 -14.77
C SER A 446 -5.66 -10.05 -14.67
N ALA A 447 -4.96 -9.76 -15.77
CA ALA A 447 -3.51 -9.59 -15.79
C ALA A 447 -3.07 -8.37 -14.96
N ARG A 448 -3.75 -7.23 -15.09
CA ARG A 448 -3.51 -6.01 -14.28
C ARG A 448 -3.69 -6.28 -12.79
N LEU A 449 -4.80 -6.91 -12.40
CA LEU A 449 -5.05 -7.29 -11.01
C LEU A 449 -4.00 -8.28 -10.49
N GLY A 450 -3.59 -9.23 -11.32
CA GLY A 450 -2.51 -10.17 -11.01
C GLY A 450 -1.17 -9.46 -10.77
N ASP A 451 -0.80 -8.50 -11.61
CA ASP A 451 0.42 -7.70 -11.43
C ASP A 451 0.35 -6.81 -10.19
N LEU A 452 -0.78 -6.15 -9.93
CA LEU A 452 -0.97 -5.39 -8.68
C LEU A 452 -0.85 -6.29 -7.44
N GLN A 453 -1.43 -7.50 -7.47
CA GLN A 453 -1.29 -8.46 -6.37
C GLN A 453 0.16 -8.94 -6.21
N ARG A 454 0.87 -9.22 -7.31
CA ARG A 454 2.29 -9.59 -7.28
C ARG A 454 3.16 -8.47 -6.72
N LEU A 455 2.97 -7.24 -7.20
CA LEU A 455 3.67 -6.06 -6.69
C LEU A 455 3.41 -5.86 -5.21
N ARG A 456 2.15 -5.93 -4.76
CA ARG A 456 1.79 -5.77 -3.35
C ARG A 456 2.40 -6.87 -2.46
N ARG A 457 2.40 -8.12 -2.93
CA ARG A 457 3.08 -9.23 -2.24
C ARG A 457 4.59 -9.01 -2.18
N GLY A 458 5.19 -8.56 -3.27
CA GLY A 458 6.61 -8.18 -3.34
C GLY A 458 6.97 -7.10 -2.34
N SER A 459 6.20 -5.99 -2.31
CA SER A 459 6.38 -4.89 -1.36
C SER A 459 6.26 -5.35 0.09
N LEU A 460 5.26 -6.19 0.40
CA LEU A 460 5.10 -6.73 1.76
C LEU A 460 6.27 -7.65 2.15
N SER A 461 6.71 -8.53 1.26
CA SER A 461 7.86 -9.40 1.49
C SER A 461 9.13 -8.58 1.74
N PHE A 462 9.37 -7.57 0.90
CA PHE A 462 10.48 -6.63 1.05
C PHE A 462 10.45 -5.91 2.40
N LEU A 463 9.30 -5.40 2.82
CA LEU A 463 9.17 -4.68 4.08
C LEU A 463 9.35 -5.59 5.30
N VAL A 464 8.86 -6.84 5.24
CA VAL A 464 9.08 -7.83 6.31
C VAL A 464 10.56 -8.16 6.44
N GLU A 465 11.23 -8.49 5.33
CA GLU A 465 12.66 -8.75 5.30
C GLU A 465 13.47 -7.54 5.81
N ALA A 466 13.09 -6.33 5.40
CA ALA A 466 13.73 -5.12 5.87
C ALA A 466 13.54 -4.90 7.38
N SER A 467 12.35 -5.20 7.90
CA SER A 467 12.11 -5.15 9.35
C SER A 467 12.95 -6.16 10.12
N ASP A 468 13.06 -7.40 9.64
CA ASP A 468 13.83 -8.44 10.31
C ASP A 468 15.33 -8.11 10.31
N LEU A 469 15.88 -7.66 9.16
CA LEU A 469 17.28 -7.28 9.04
C LEU A 469 17.63 -6.04 9.88
N LEU A 470 16.79 -5.01 9.86
CA LEU A 470 17.05 -3.77 10.59
C LEU A 470 16.83 -3.91 12.10
N ALA A 471 15.89 -4.75 12.54
CA ALA A 471 15.65 -5.00 13.96
C ALA A 471 16.75 -5.86 14.61
N GLY A 472 17.43 -6.70 13.82
CA GLY A 472 18.48 -7.60 14.31
C GLY A 472 19.83 -6.94 14.61
N THR A 473 20.02 -5.67 14.27
CA THR A 473 21.29 -4.95 14.49
C THR A 473 21.12 -3.77 15.44
N LEU A 474 22.08 -3.62 16.35
CA LEU A 474 22.20 -2.47 17.26
C LEU A 474 23.42 -1.60 16.92
N ASP A 475 24.10 -1.91 15.81
CA ASP A 475 25.25 -1.15 15.33
C ASP A 475 24.83 -0.14 14.26
N ARG A 476 25.18 1.13 14.48
CA ARG A 476 24.79 2.22 13.60
C ARG A 476 25.33 2.05 12.17
N ASP A 477 26.60 1.69 12.01
CA ASP A 477 27.24 1.62 10.70
C ASP A 477 26.73 0.42 9.89
N GLN A 478 26.48 -0.71 10.56
CA GLN A 478 25.79 -1.87 9.96
C GLN A 478 24.36 -1.53 9.54
N THR A 479 23.61 -0.79 10.37
CA THR A 479 22.24 -0.38 10.05
C THR A 479 22.20 0.50 8.79
N LEU A 480 23.15 1.45 8.68
CA LEU A 480 23.31 2.29 7.49
C LEU A 480 23.64 1.46 6.24
N ALA A 481 24.54 0.48 6.37
CA ALA A 481 24.91 -0.41 5.26
C ALA A 481 23.74 -1.29 4.80
N LEU A 482 23.02 -1.92 5.73
CA LEU A 482 21.84 -2.75 5.43
C LEU A 482 20.75 -1.92 4.76
N MET A 483 20.46 -0.72 5.27
CA MET A 483 19.50 0.19 4.63
C MET A 483 19.90 0.50 3.19
N ALA A 484 21.18 0.80 2.95
CA ALA A 484 21.67 1.08 1.62
C ALA A 484 21.56 -0.13 0.68
N GLN A 485 21.92 -1.33 1.16
CA GLN A 485 21.84 -2.60 0.41
C GLN A 485 20.40 -3.03 0.07
N MET A 486 19.43 -2.74 0.93
CA MET A 486 18.02 -3.01 0.61
C MET A 486 17.47 -2.02 -0.42
N THR A 487 18.01 -0.80 -0.41
CA THR A 487 17.60 0.27 -1.32
C THR A 487 18.17 0.07 -2.72
N VAL A 488 19.44 -0.37 -2.83
CA VAL A 488 20.15 -0.54 -4.10
C VAL A 488 20.43 -2.03 -4.33
N PRO A 489 19.97 -2.64 -5.43
CA PRO A 489 19.40 -2.00 -6.64
C PRO A 489 17.86 -1.90 -6.66
N THR A 490 17.17 -2.38 -5.63
CA THR A 490 15.70 -2.61 -5.65
C THR A 490 14.86 -1.35 -5.89
N LEU A 491 15.20 -0.25 -5.23
CA LEU A 491 14.44 1.01 -5.27
C LEU A 491 15.15 2.06 -6.12
N ALA A 492 16.48 2.06 -6.14
CA ALA A 492 17.30 3.07 -6.81
C ALA A 492 18.64 2.52 -7.31
N THR A 493 19.25 3.21 -8.27
CA THR A 493 20.59 2.88 -8.80
C THR A 493 21.69 3.30 -7.83
N TRP A 494 21.43 4.34 -7.04
CA TRP A 494 22.31 4.77 -5.96
C TRP A 494 21.52 5.35 -4.81
N CYS A 495 22.13 5.32 -3.62
CA CYS A 495 21.60 5.95 -2.44
C CYS A 495 22.71 6.63 -1.63
N ALA A 496 22.32 7.61 -0.84
CA ALA A 496 23.19 8.23 0.15
C ALA A 496 22.39 8.53 1.42
N VAL A 497 23.09 8.46 2.55
CA VAL A 497 22.49 8.64 3.87
C VAL A 497 23.21 9.77 4.59
N TYR A 498 22.42 10.77 4.98
CA TYR A 498 22.87 11.88 5.79
C TYR A 498 22.37 11.65 7.20
N THR A 499 23.24 11.80 8.20
CA THR A 499 22.82 11.73 9.61
C THR A 499 23.02 13.08 10.29
N ILE A 500 22.24 13.29 11.34
CA ILE A 500 22.23 14.53 12.12
C ILE A 500 22.59 14.16 13.55
N ALA A 501 23.72 14.68 14.04
CA ALA A 501 24.15 14.47 15.41
C ALA A 501 23.12 15.07 16.39
N ASP A 502 22.87 16.38 16.29
CA ASP A 502 21.87 17.10 17.09
C ASP A 502 21.01 18.02 16.24
N GLN A 503 19.83 18.45 16.74
CA GLN A 503 18.89 19.27 15.95
C GLN A 503 19.47 20.60 15.43
N ALA A 504 20.55 21.08 16.06
CA ALA A 504 21.27 22.29 15.62
C ALA A 504 22.48 21.99 14.72
N SER A 505 22.81 20.73 14.49
CA SER A 505 23.94 20.31 13.65
C SER A 505 23.54 20.24 12.19
N GLU A 506 24.46 20.61 11.30
CA GLU A 506 24.29 20.38 9.87
C GLU A 506 24.31 18.87 9.55
N PRO A 507 23.48 18.40 8.60
CA PRO A 507 23.52 17.01 8.15
C PRO A 507 24.86 16.69 7.50
N TYR A 508 25.46 15.55 7.84
CA TYR A 508 26.70 15.10 7.20
C TYR A 508 26.52 13.75 6.54
N LEU A 509 27.21 13.60 5.41
CA LEU A 509 27.18 12.39 4.58
C LEU A 509 27.85 11.22 5.32
N SER A 510 27.05 10.24 5.73
CA SER A 510 27.49 9.09 6.53
C SER A 510 27.74 7.86 5.67
N TYR A 511 26.89 7.62 4.68
CA TYR A 511 26.99 6.43 3.82
C TYR A 511 26.60 6.75 2.38
N VAL A 512 27.22 6.05 1.42
CA VAL A 512 26.95 6.16 -0.02
C VAL A 512 27.07 4.78 -0.62
N LEU A 513 26.10 4.39 -1.45
CA LEU A 513 26.15 3.16 -2.23
C LEU A 513 25.66 3.43 -3.66
N HIS A 514 26.28 2.74 -4.61
CA HIS A 514 25.89 2.74 -6.01
C HIS A 514 25.90 1.28 -6.48
N GLU A 515 24.99 0.91 -7.38
CA GLU A 515 24.89 -0.45 -7.96
C GLU A 515 26.20 -0.90 -8.61
N ASP A 516 26.82 -0.01 -9.38
CA ASP A 516 28.20 -0.11 -9.87
C ASP A 516 29.23 0.38 -8.84
N GLU A 517 30.06 -0.54 -8.32
CA GLU A 517 31.10 -0.27 -7.30
C GLU A 517 32.13 0.77 -7.74
N GLU A 518 32.47 0.83 -9.04
CA GLU A 518 33.47 1.77 -9.56
C GLU A 518 33.01 3.24 -9.46
N ARG A 519 31.70 3.47 -9.28
CA ARG A 519 31.10 4.81 -9.23
C ARG A 519 30.95 5.36 -7.81
N ILE A 520 31.14 4.54 -6.78
CA ILE A 520 30.93 4.93 -5.37
C ILE A 520 31.82 6.12 -4.99
N ASP A 521 33.12 6.06 -5.32
CA ASP A 521 34.06 7.12 -4.97
C ASP A 521 33.76 8.45 -5.69
N GLY A 522 33.38 8.37 -6.97
CA GLY A 522 32.97 9.53 -7.76
C GLY A 522 31.71 10.18 -7.21
N LEU A 523 30.69 9.37 -6.89
CA LEU A 523 29.44 9.82 -6.29
C LEU A 523 29.69 10.48 -4.93
N LYS A 524 30.48 9.85 -4.07
CA LYS A 524 30.85 10.39 -2.75
C LYS A 524 31.60 11.71 -2.86
N ALA A 525 32.50 11.85 -3.83
CA ALA A 525 33.23 13.09 -4.06
C ALA A 525 32.35 14.22 -4.61
N LEU A 526 31.32 13.90 -5.38
CA LEU A 526 30.32 14.85 -5.87
C LEU A 526 29.42 15.32 -4.73
N LEU A 527 28.81 14.39 -3.99
CA LEU A 527 27.88 14.70 -2.90
C LEU A 527 28.53 15.49 -1.77
N LYS A 528 29.83 15.30 -1.50
CA LYS A 528 30.59 16.12 -0.54
C LYS A 528 30.73 17.59 -0.93
N LYS A 529 30.51 17.95 -2.20
CA LYS A 529 30.60 19.33 -2.71
C LYS A 529 29.24 20.01 -2.85
N VAL A 530 28.16 19.25 -2.64
CA VAL A 530 26.79 19.74 -2.73
C VAL A 530 26.29 20.01 -1.32
N ASP A 531 25.58 21.12 -1.13
CA ASP A 531 24.97 21.41 0.17
C ASP A 531 23.94 20.32 0.52
N PRO A 532 23.97 19.80 1.76
CA PRO A 532 23.09 18.71 2.17
C PRO A 532 21.62 19.14 2.09
N PRO A 533 20.68 18.20 1.86
CA PRO A 533 19.27 18.53 1.79
C PRO A 533 18.75 19.04 3.15
N GLU A 534 17.84 20.02 3.12
CA GLU A 534 17.26 20.57 4.34
C GLU A 534 16.44 19.51 5.11
N PRO A 535 16.65 19.38 6.44
CA PRO A 535 15.97 18.42 7.29
C PRO A 535 14.55 18.88 7.63
N VAL A 536 13.64 18.69 6.70
CA VAL A 536 12.22 19.02 6.88
C VAL A 536 11.49 17.81 7.50
N PRO A 537 10.73 17.98 8.59
CA PRO A 537 10.05 16.87 9.30
C PRO A 537 8.80 16.34 8.57
N THR A 538 8.42 16.95 7.45
CA THR A 538 7.24 16.55 6.68
C THR A 538 7.47 15.18 6.02
N PRO A 539 6.64 14.17 6.30
CA PRO A 539 6.70 12.86 5.62
C PRO A 539 6.53 13.00 4.11
N GLY A 540 7.06 12.03 3.37
CA GLY A 540 6.98 11.96 1.91
C GLY A 540 8.29 12.26 1.19
N ALA A 541 8.42 11.68 -0.01
CA ALA A 541 9.55 11.90 -0.89
C ALA A 541 9.51 13.30 -1.51
N ARG A 542 10.65 14.01 -1.49
CA ARG A 542 10.81 15.33 -2.13
C ARG A 542 11.88 15.30 -3.19
N ILE A 543 11.64 15.95 -4.32
CA ILE A 543 12.64 16.07 -5.38
C ILE A 543 13.78 16.97 -4.92
N TRP A 544 15.02 16.54 -5.15
CA TRP A 544 16.24 17.29 -4.83
C TRP A 544 17.11 17.43 -6.07
N LYS A 545 17.15 18.64 -6.64
CA LYS A 545 17.82 18.92 -7.92
C LYS A 545 19.32 19.20 -7.81
N ALA A 546 19.83 19.45 -6.60
CA ALA A 546 21.21 19.89 -6.42
C ALA A 546 22.27 18.88 -6.94
N PRO A 547 22.10 17.55 -6.78
CA PRO A 547 23.05 16.58 -7.33
C PRO A 547 23.06 16.56 -8.86
N SER A 548 21.89 16.62 -9.50
CA SER A 548 21.80 16.62 -10.96
C SER A 548 22.33 17.92 -11.58
N GLU A 549 22.10 19.06 -10.92
CA GLU A 549 22.71 20.34 -11.29
C GLU A 549 24.24 20.32 -11.14
N ALA A 550 24.76 19.78 -10.05
CA ALA A 550 26.21 19.66 -9.81
C ALA A 550 26.89 18.69 -10.81
N ALA A 551 26.21 17.60 -11.14
CA ALA A 551 26.61 16.66 -12.19
C ALA A 551 26.67 17.35 -13.57
N HIS A 552 25.61 18.09 -13.93
CA HIS A 552 25.53 18.83 -15.18
C HIS A 552 26.63 19.89 -15.30
N GLN A 553 26.87 20.67 -14.24
CA GLN A 553 27.94 21.68 -14.22
C GLN A 553 29.33 21.05 -14.34
N SER A 554 29.55 19.90 -13.70
CA SER A 554 30.82 19.16 -13.80
C SER A 554 31.06 18.64 -15.22
N ALA A 555 30.03 18.09 -15.86
CA ALA A 555 30.09 17.65 -17.26
C ALA A 555 30.35 18.81 -18.23
N LEU A 556 29.71 19.97 -17.99
CA LEU A 556 29.88 21.16 -18.80
C LEU A 556 31.30 21.73 -18.68
N ARG A 557 31.84 21.85 -17.45
CA ARG A 557 33.23 22.27 -17.22
C ARG A 557 34.24 21.35 -17.91
N ASN A 558 34.02 20.04 -17.86
CA ASN A 558 34.88 19.07 -18.54
C ASN A 558 34.79 19.19 -20.07
N SER A 559 33.59 19.38 -20.61
CA SER A 559 33.38 19.60 -22.05
C SER A 559 34.07 20.88 -22.53
N MET A 560 33.97 21.97 -21.76
CA MET A 560 34.68 23.23 -22.06
C MET A 560 36.20 23.09 -21.96
N ARG A 561 36.70 22.27 -21.03
CA ARG A 561 38.12 21.95 -20.90
C ARG A 561 38.63 21.14 -22.10
N ASN A 562 37.83 20.18 -22.59
CA ASN A 562 38.13 19.38 -23.78
C ASN A 562 38.13 20.24 -25.06
N LEU A 563 37.32 21.31 -25.10
CA LEU A 563 37.27 22.29 -26.20
C LEU A 563 38.36 23.38 -26.11
N GLY A 564 39.25 23.33 -25.11
CA GLY A 564 40.37 24.29 -24.98
C GLY A 564 39.97 25.70 -24.55
N LEU A 565 38.78 25.88 -23.96
CA LEU A 565 38.20 27.19 -23.58
C LEU A 565 38.35 27.54 -22.08
N GLY A 566 39.17 26.80 -21.32
CA GLY A 566 39.35 26.98 -19.87
C GLY A 566 40.80 27.11 -19.43
N GLU A 567 41.03 27.78 -18.30
CA GLU A 567 42.38 28.01 -17.74
C GLU A 567 43.12 26.68 -17.42
N PRO A 568 44.41 26.56 -17.75
CA PRO A 568 45.18 25.37 -17.47
C PRO A 568 45.65 25.34 -16.01
N VAL A 569 44.99 24.52 -15.17
CA VAL A 569 45.53 24.12 -13.87
C VAL A 569 45.78 22.61 -13.87
N SER A 570 47.03 22.24 -13.61
CA SER A 570 47.55 20.87 -13.60
C SER A 570 47.07 20.08 -12.38
N THR A 571 46.25 19.04 -12.59
CA THR A 571 46.09 17.91 -11.67
C THR A 571 45.88 16.62 -12.47
N MET A 572 46.70 15.61 -12.17
CA MET A 572 46.58 14.23 -12.66
C MET A 572 45.40 13.54 -11.98
N GLY A 573 44.47 12.99 -12.76
CA GLY A 573 43.45 12.04 -12.31
C GLY A 573 42.04 12.26 -12.89
N GLY A 574 41.66 11.43 -13.87
CA GLY A 574 40.24 11.08 -14.09
C GLY A 574 39.39 11.95 -15.03
N ILE A 575 39.81 12.18 -16.29
CA ILE A 575 38.92 12.79 -17.31
C ILE A 575 37.70 11.89 -17.60
N GLY A 576 37.85 10.56 -17.49
CA GLY A 576 36.77 9.59 -17.73
C GLY A 576 35.79 9.41 -16.56
N THR A 577 36.26 9.47 -15.31
CA THR A 577 35.43 9.23 -14.11
C THR A 577 34.43 10.36 -13.86
N SER A 578 34.79 11.62 -14.13
CA SER A 578 33.89 12.75 -13.86
C SER A 578 32.70 12.85 -14.82
N LEU A 579 32.80 12.33 -16.06
CA LEU A 579 31.69 12.33 -17.02
C LEU A 579 30.74 11.13 -16.77
N SER A 580 31.29 9.97 -16.43
CA SER A 580 30.50 8.77 -16.08
C SER A 580 29.75 8.94 -14.76
N THR A 581 30.33 9.60 -13.76
CA THR A 581 29.60 9.99 -12.54
C THR A 581 28.48 10.99 -12.86
N ALA A 582 28.70 11.92 -13.79
CA ALA A 582 27.67 12.90 -14.15
C ALA A 582 26.46 12.27 -14.85
N SER A 583 26.64 11.25 -15.70
CA SER A 583 25.51 10.53 -16.30
C SER A 583 24.77 9.64 -15.29
N ALA A 584 25.49 9.11 -14.27
CA ALA A 584 24.92 8.29 -13.22
C ALA A 584 24.05 9.09 -12.21
N VAL A 585 24.33 10.38 -12.04
CA VAL A 585 23.68 11.27 -11.05
C VAL A 585 22.76 12.31 -11.72
N GLY A 586 22.73 12.35 -13.06
CA GLY A 586 22.02 13.37 -13.84
C GLY A 586 20.50 13.23 -13.92
N GLY A 587 19.90 12.19 -13.32
CA GLY A 587 18.45 11.94 -13.37
C GLY A 587 17.69 12.39 -12.13
N GLU A 588 16.52 11.79 -11.94
CA GLU A 588 15.66 12.13 -10.82
C GLU A 588 16.30 11.71 -9.50
N THR A 589 16.34 12.64 -8.55
CA THR A 589 16.82 12.39 -7.19
C THR A 589 15.74 12.80 -6.21
N VAL A 590 15.42 11.89 -5.28
CA VAL A 590 14.41 12.10 -4.24
C VAL A 590 15.03 11.95 -2.86
N VAL A 591 14.46 12.66 -1.90
CA VAL A 591 14.93 12.74 -0.52
C VAL A 591 13.79 12.39 0.41
N LEU A 592 14.03 11.44 1.30
CA LEU A 592 13.11 10.96 2.31
C LEU A 592 13.67 11.27 3.70
N PRO A 593 12.89 11.91 4.60
CA PRO A 593 13.35 12.16 5.95
C PRO A 593 13.36 10.86 6.76
N LEU A 594 14.42 10.69 7.55
CA LEU A 594 14.50 9.65 8.58
C LEU A 594 13.96 10.26 9.87
N VAL A 595 12.67 10.03 10.13
CA VAL A 595 11.96 10.58 11.29
C VAL A 595 11.76 9.50 12.35
N ALA A 596 12.33 9.72 13.53
CA ALA A 596 12.10 8.88 14.71
C ALA A 596 11.64 9.77 15.87
N ARG A 597 10.62 9.33 16.62
CA ARG A 597 10.09 10.04 17.80
C ARG A 597 9.81 11.53 17.57
N ASN A 598 9.23 11.86 16.41
CA ASN A 598 8.90 13.23 15.99
C ASN A 598 10.13 14.16 15.79
N ARG A 599 11.30 13.58 15.53
CA ARG A 599 12.56 14.28 15.23
C ARG A 599 13.16 13.74 13.94
N VAL A 600 13.69 14.62 13.10
CA VAL A 600 14.52 14.22 11.94
C VAL A 600 15.91 13.86 12.47
N ILE A 601 16.30 12.61 12.28
CA ILE A 601 17.63 12.10 12.67
C ILE A 601 18.58 11.97 11.47
N GLY A 602 18.04 12.09 10.25
CA GLY A 602 18.80 11.99 9.02
C GLY A 602 17.91 12.07 7.78
N MET A 603 18.51 11.88 6.61
CA MET A 603 17.84 11.85 5.32
C MET A 603 18.38 10.68 4.50
N LEU A 604 17.48 9.93 3.88
CA LEU A 604 17.78 8.93 2.85
C LEU A 604 17.56 9.58 1.48
N THR A 605 18.60 9.62 0.65
CA THR A 605 18.52 10.18 -0.70
C THR A 605 18.68 9.08 -1.72
N LEU A 606 17.78 9.02 -2.69
CA LEU A 606 17.72 8.00 -3.74
C LEU A 606 17.88 8.68 -5.09
N GLY A 607 18.63 8.07 -6.01
CA GLY A 607 18.73 8.61 -7.37
C GLY A 607 18.67 7.55 -8.47
N LYS A 608 18.14 8.00 -9.60
CA LYS A 608 18.04 7.27 -10.86
C LYS A 608 18.81 8.01 -11.98
N PRO A 609 19.23 7.30 -13.05
CA PRO A 609 19.88 7.90 -14.20
C PRO A 609 18.93 8.79 -15.01
N ALA A 610 19.48 9.63 -15.91
CA ALA A 610 18.79 10.74 -16.59
C ALA A 610 17.50 10.38 -17.36
N ASP A 611 17.35 9.12 -17.77
CA ASP A 611 16.21 8.64 -18.58
C ASP A 611 15.14 7.90 -17.75
N GLU A 612 15.33 7.79 -16.43
CA GLU A 612 14.43 7.05 -15.54
C GLU A 612 13.80 7.96 -14.46
N HIS A 613 12.53 7.69 -14.16
CA HIS A 613 11.77 8.37 -13.12
C HIS A 613 11.31 7.38 -12.05
N PHE A 614 11.07 7.87 -10.84
CA PHE A 614 10.47 7.07 -9.77
C PHE A 614 8.96 6.91 -10.00
N ARG A 615 8.49 5.67 -9.94
CA ARG A 615 7.05 5.40 -9.87
C ARG A 615 6.53 5.69 -8.46
N GLN A 616 5.27 6.11 -8.35
CA GLN A 616 4.65 6.45 -7.07
C GLN A 616 4.72 5.29 -6.06
N GLU A 617 4.53 4.06 -6.53
CA GLU A 617 4.54 2.87 -5.68
C GLU A 617 5.94 2.60 -5.09
N ILE A 618 7.00 2.95 -5.82
CA ILE A 618 8.40 2.83 -5.34
C ILE A 618 8.68 3.90 -4.29
N LEU A 619 8.14 5.12 -4.46
CA LEU A 619 8.29 6.20 -3.48
C LEU A 619 7.57 5.87 -2.17
N GLU A 620 6.36 5.30 -2.25
CA GLU A 620 5.62 4.81 -1.08
C GLU A 620 6.39 3.71 -0.34
N LEU A 621 6.95 2.75 -1.09
CA LEU A 621 7.78 1.68 -0.52
C LEU A 621 9.06 2.23 0.14
N ALA A 622 9.70 3.21 -0.50
CA ALA A 622 10.87 3.88 0.05
C ALA A 622 10.53 4.66 1.33
N GLU A 623 9.35 5.28 1.42
CA GLU A 623 8.89 5.98 2.63
C GLU A 623 8.66 5.00 3.79
N ASP A 624 8.04 3.85 3.52
CA ASP A 624 7.87 2.83 4.54
C ASP A 624 9.21 2.24 5.02
N LEU A 625 10.17 2.05 4.10
CA LEU A 625 11.53 1.66 4.44
C LEU A 625 12.23 2.74 5.28
N SER A 626 12.14 4.02 4.89
CA SER A 626 12.80 5.12 5.58
C SER A 626 12.30 5.26 7.02
N ARG A 627 10.98 5.04 7.24
CA ARG A 627 10.38 5.02 8.58
C ARG A 627 10.96 3.90 9.46
N ARG A 628 11.09 2.69 8.93
CA ARG A 628 11.65 1.53 9.66
C ARG A 628 13.13 1.72 9.96
N ALA A 629 13.89 2.18 8.97
CA ALA A 629 15.31 2.45 9.12
C ALA A 629 15.58 3.60 10.09
N ALA A 630 14.73 4.63 10.12
CA ALA A 630 14.84 5.71 11.10
C ALA A 630 14.69 5.19 12.53
N LEU A 631 13.72 4.29 12.78
CA LEU A 631 13.56 3.67 14.10
C LEU A 631 14.76 2.80 14.48
N ALA A 632 15.29 2.01 13.54
CA ALA A 632 16.47 1.18 13.77
C ALA A 632 17.71 2.03 14.10
N LEU A 633 17.95 3.09 13.33
CA LEU A 633 19.06 4.03 13.56
C LEU A 633 18.95 4.77 14.90
N ASP A 634 17.73 5.18 15.29
CA ASP A 634 17.48 5.79 16.59
C ASP A 634 17.77 4.81 17.73
N ASN A 635 17.32 3.56 17.61
CA ASN A 635 17.57 2.52 18.60
C ASN A 635 19.07 2.19 18.72
N ALA A 636 19.77 2.02 17.59
CA ALA A 636 21.23 1.77 17.57
C ALA A 636 22.00 2.93 18.22
N ARG A 637 21.61 4.17 17.95
CA ARG A 637 22.19 5.37 18.60
C ARG A 637 21.96 5.35 20.11
N LEU A 638 20.72 5.17 20.57
CA LEU A 638 20.38 5.19 21.99
C LEU A 638 21.07 4.07 22.76
N TYR A 639 21.17 2.88 22.14
CA TYR A 639 21.91 1.78 22.72
C TYR A 639 23.39 2.13 22.85
N SER A 640 24.01 2.65 21.79
CA SER A 640 25.42 3.08 21.80
C SER A 640 25.70 4.17 22.85
N GLU A 641 24.83 5.18 22.96
CA GLU A 641 24.94 6.24 23.97
C GLU A 641 24.83 5.67 25.39
N ARG A 642 23.87 4.76 25.63
CA ARG A 642 23.70 4.09 26.93
C ARG A 642 24.92 3.26 27.31
N THR A 643 25.45 2.48 26.37
CA THR A 643 26.66 1.65 26.61
C THR A 643 27.88 2.51 26.91
N ALA A 644 28.07 3.60 26.17
CA ALA A 644 29.19 4.53 26.41
C ALA A 644 29.12 5.19 27.80
N ILE A 645 27.92 5.60 28.24
CA ILE A 645 27.70 6.17 29.58
C ILE A 645 28.01 5.11 30.66
N SER A 646 27.50 3.89 30.51
CA SER A 646 27.74 2.79 31.46
C SER A 646 29.23 2.50 31.61
N GLN A 647 29.94 2.32 30.50
CA GLN A 647 31.38 2.05 30.50
C GLN A 647 32.20 3.20 31.09
N SER A 648 31.81 4.46 30.83
CA SER A 648 32.48 5.62 31.41
C SER A 648 32.27 5.71 32.91
N LEU A 649 31.06 5.42 33.40
CA LEU A 649 30.75 5.41 34.82
C LEU A 649 31.53 4.29 35.52
N GLN A 650 31.52 3.08 34.98
CA GLN A 650 32.25 1.94 35.53
C GLN A 650 33.77 2.20 35.60
N ARG A 651 34.37 2.75 34.54
CA ARG A 651 35.80 3.15 34.56
C ARG A 651 36.14 4.19 35.62
N SER A 652 35.19 5.06 35.98
CA SER A 652 35.40 6.06 37.02
C SER A 652 35.33 5.47 38.44
N LEU A 653 34.61 4.36 38.63
CA LEU A 653 34.45 3.69 39.92
C LEU A 653 35.65 2.80 40.28
N LEU A 654 36.37 2.28 39.29
CA LEU A 654 37.56 1.46 39.50
C LEU A 654 38.81 2.32 39.76
N PRO A 655 39.79 1.84 40.53
CA PRO A 655 41.01 2.58 40.79
C PRO A 655 41.87 2.72 39.52
N PRO A 656 42.48 3.90 39.27
CA PRO A 656 43.26 4.16 38.05
C PRO A 656 44.56 3.34 37.97
N GLY A 657 44.95 2.68 39.06
CA GLY A 657 46.10 1.78 39.17
C GLY A 657 46.32 1.38 40.63
N LEU A 658 47.04 0.27 40.83
CA LEU A 658 47.42 -0.21 42.16
C LEU A 658 48.74 0.43 42.60
N PRO A 659 48.86 0.94 43.85
CA PRO A 659 50.14 1.37 44.39
C PRO A 659 51.09 0.17 44.58
N GLN A 660 52.40 0.42 44.48
CA GLN A 660 53.40 -0.59 44.86
C GLN A 660 53.53 -0.63 46.38
N VAL A 661 53.36 -1.82 46.97
CA VAL A 661 53.57 -2.07 48.39
C VAL A 661 54.95 -2.72 48.58
N PRO A 662 55.90 -2.08 49.30
CA PRO A 662 57.20 -2.69 49.55
C PRO A 662 57.05 -4.04 50.25
N GLY A 663 57.71 -5.08 49.72
CA GLY A 663 57.70 -6.41 50.32
C GLY A 663 56.37 -7.18 50.18
N VAL A 664 55.42 -6.71 49.35
CA VAL A 664 54.16 -7.43 49.09
C VAL A 664 53.83 -7.35 47.60
N GLU A 665 53.68 -8.50 46.96
CA GLU A 665 53.15 -8.61 45.59
C GLU A 665 51.63 -8.50 45.65
N VAL A 666 51.04 -7.61 44.85
CA VAL A 666 49.59 -7.46 44.75
C VAL A 666 49.18 -7.52 43.28
N ASP A 667 48.13 -8.29 42.98
CA ASP A 667 47.49 -8.27 41.68
C ASP A 667 45.97 -8.34 41.82
N VAL A 668 45.26 -7.75 40.85
CA VAL A 668 43.80 -7.72 40.80
C VAL A 668 43.30 -8.06 39.40
N ILE A 669 42.35 -8.98 39.33
CA ILE A 669 41.57 -9.25 38.12
C ILE A 669 40.13 -8.82 38.40
N TYR A 670 39.61 -7.93 37.58
CA TYR A 670 38.21 -7.52 37.61
C TYR A 670 37.54 -7.82 36.27
N ARG A 671 36.33 -8.38 36.32
CA ARG A 671 35.51 -8.68 35.15
C ARG A 671 34.08 -8.26 35.39
N ALA A 672 33.56 -7.41 34.52
CA ALA A 672 32.15 -7.05 34.49
C ALA A 672 31.30 -8.19 33.89
N ALA A 673 30.12 -8.45 34.43
CA ALA A 673 29.09 -9.27 33.82
C ALA A 673 28.21 -8.47 32.84
N GLY A 674 27.65 -9.20 31.88
CA GLY A 674 26.67 -8.69 30.92
C GLY A 674 27.26 -8.01 29.68
N GLU A 675 26.38 -7.75 28.71
CA GLU A 675 26.68 -7.07 27.43
C GLU A 675 26.90 -5.55 27.61
N GLY A 676 27.71 -5.15 28.60
CA GLY A 676 28.25 -3.79 28.74
C GLY A 676 27.25 -2.67 29.09
N ASN A 677 25.98 -2.98 29.38
CA ASN A 677 24.93 -1.97 29.55
C ASN A 677 24.47 -1.72 30.99
N GLU A 678 25.01 -2.46 31.95
CA GLU A 678 24.77 -2.28 33.38
C GLU A 678 26.09 -2.03 34.09
N VAL A 679 26.07 -1.16 35.10
CA VAL A 679 27.22 -0.93 35.99
C VAL A 679 27.06 -1.89 37.15
N GLY A 680 27.99 -2.81 37.36
CA GLY A 680 27.89 -3.74 38.47
C GLY A 680 28.30 -3.14 39.81
N GLY A 681 28.02 -3.89 40.87
CA GLY A 681 28.19 -3.49 42.28
C GLY A 681 29.58 -3.78 42.85
N ASP A 682 30.34 -4.67 42.21
CA ASP A 682 31.67 -5.09 42.66
C ASP A 682 32.72 -3.98 42.52
N PHE A 683 33.50 -3.79 43.58
CA PHE A 683 34.65 -2.90 43.53
C PHE A 683 35.81 -3.38 44.39
N TYR A 684 36.98 -2.80 44.10
CA TYR A 684 38.18 -2.96 44.90
C TYR A 684 38.93 -1.63 45.00
N ASP A 685 39.73 -1.45 46.06
CA ASP A 685 40.68 -0.36 46.15
C ASP A 685 41.92 -0.79 46.95
N LEU A 686 43.07 -0.20 46.63
CA LEU A 686 44.32 -0.32 47.38
C LEU A 686 44.97 1.06 47.42
N PHE A 687 45.29 1.55 48.62
CA PHE A 687 45.71 2.93 48.78
C PHE A 687 46.66 3.17 49.95
N PRO A 688 47.57 4.15 49.84
CA PRO A 688 48.40 4.55 50.97
C PRO A 688 47.57 5.33 52.00
N ILE A 689 47.67 4.92 53.27
CA ILE A 689 47.09 5.58 54.45
C ILE A 689 48.10 6.57 55.01
N SER A 690 49.29 6.08 55.37
CA SER A 690 50.42 6.83 55.91
C SER A 690 51.73 6.15 55.51
N ASP A 691 52.88 6.69 55.91
CA ASP A 691 54.18 6.10 55.56
C ASP A 691 54.29 4.67 56.12
N GLY A 692 54.46 3.68 55.24
CA GLY A 692 54.50 2.26 55.59
C GLY A 692 53.16 1.57 55.89
N ALA A 693 52.01 2.24 55.71
CA ALA A 693 50.68 1.65 55.92
C ALA A 693 49.75 1.82 54.71
N TYR A 694 49.11 0.72 54.30
CA TYR A 694 48.27 0.65 53.10
C TYR A 694 46.89 0.10 53.46
N GLY A 695 45.82 0.75 53.00
CA GLY A 695 44.45 0.26 53.12
C GLY A 695 44.06 -0.50 51.86
N PHE A 696 43.38 -1.63 52.01
CA PHE A 696 42.75 -2.36 50.91
C PHE A 696 41.27 -2.60 51.21
N ALA A 697 40.48 -2.66 50.15
CA ALA A 697 39.06 -2.92 50.23
C ALA A 697 38.61 -3.75 49.04
N ILE A 698 37.69 -4.66 49.26
CA ILE A 698 36.95 -5.39 48.23
C ILE A 698 35.53 -5.58 48.72
N GLY A 699 34.54 -5.28 47.88
CA GLY A 699 33.15 -5.28 48.29
C GLY A 699 32.20 -5.35 47.12
N ASP A 700 30.95 -5.67 47.44
CA ASP A 700 29.84 -5.74 46.50
C ASP A 700 28.62 -4.98 47.04
N VAL A 701 28.10 -4.08 46.21
CA VAL A 701 26.87 -3.33 46.46
C VAL A 701 25.70 -4.08 45.83
N CYS A 702 24.71 -4.43 46.65
CA CYS A 702 23.51 -5.09 46.17
C CYS A 702 22.76 -4.25 45.11
N GLY A 703 22.63 -4.83 43.92
CA GLY A 703 21.90 -4.29 42.76
C GLY A 703 22.83 -3.68 41.70
N THR A 704 22.29 -3.45 40.50
CA THR A 704 23.06 -2.88 39.37
C THR A 704 22.62 -1.45 39.05
N GLY A 705 23.45 -0.73 38.29
CA GLY A 705 23.11 0.57 37.70
C GLY A 705 23.56 1.80 38.51
N PRO A 706 23.07 3.00 38.13
CA PRO A 706 23.61 4.29 38.61
C PRO A 706 23.55 4.49 40.12
N GLU A 707 22.53 3.95 40.77
CA GLU A 707 22.36 4.08 42.23
C GLU A 707 23.33 3.15 42.99
N ALA A 708 23.75 2.01 42.43
CA ALA A 708 24.75 1.12 43.04
C ALA A 708 26.17 1.69 42.84
N ALA A 709 26.38 2.29 41.67
CA ALA A 709 27.56 3.09 41.37
C ALA A 709 27.75 4.27 42.36
N ALA A 710 26.68 4.93 42.79
CA ALA A 710 26.74 6.01 43.77
C ALA A 710 27.30 5.52 45.12
N VAL A 711 26.73 4.42 45.66
CA VAL A 711 27.20 3.80 46.92
C VAL A 711 28.64 3.31 46.80
N THR A 712 29.02 2.73 45.66
CA THR A 712 30.40 2.32 45.38
C THR A 712 31.36 3.51 45.43
N GLY A 713 31.00 4.61 44.77
CA GLY A 713 31.78 5.85 44.78
C GLY A 713 31.90 6.46 46.18
N LEU A 714 30.79 6.50 46.92
CA LEU A 714 30.74 6.94 48.32
C LEU A 714 31.67 6.09 49.19
N ALA A 715 31.51 4.77 49.15
CA ALA A 715 32.28 3.82 49.96
C ALA A 715 33.77 3.97 49.71
N ARG A 716 34.20 3.92 48.45
CA ARG A 716 35.61 4.02 48.10
C ARG A 716 36.24 5.34 48.56
N HIS A 717 35.56 6.47 48.36
CA HIS A 717 36.08 7.76 48.80
C HIS A 717 36.05 7.93 50.32
N ALA A 718 35.01 7.45 51.00
CA ALA A 718 34.89 7.48 52.45
C ALA A 718 35.97 6.64 53.13
N LEU A 719 36.19 5.39 52.67
CA LEU A 719 37.25 4.51 53.19
C LEU A 719 38.61 5.20 53.13
N ARG A 720 38.96 5.78 51.97
CA ARG A 720 40.24 6.46 51.78
C ARG A 720 40.39 7.69 52.67
N LEU A 721 39.34 8.48 52.82
CA LEU A 721 39.35 9.69 53.65
C LEU A 721 39.48 9.32 55.14
N LEU A 722 38.60 8.46 55.64
CA LEU A 722 38.53 8.08 57.05
C LEU A 722 39.79 7.34 57.52
N ALA A 723 40.33 6.45 56.69
CA ALA A 723 41.59 5.77 57.02
C ALA A 723 42.75 6.77 57.14
N ARG A 724 42.82 7.76 56.24
CA ARG A 724 43.86 8.82 56.29
C ARG A 724 43.73 9.76 57.48
N GLU A 725 42.53 9.91 58.03
CA GLU A 725 42.30 10.63 59.30
C GLU A 725 42.75 9.82 60.52
N GLY A 726 43.16 8.56 60.34
CA GLY A 726 43.69 7.70 61.41
C GLY A 726 42.62 6.93 62.18
N PHE A 727 41.39 6.84 61.66
CA PHE A 727 40.38 5.94 62.21
C PHE A 727 40.75 4.48 61.92
N GLY A 728 40.59 3.59 62.92
CA GLY A 728 40.76 2.15 62.72
C GLY A 728 39.56 1.51 62.03
N GLY A 729 39.72 0.26 61.56
CA GLY A 729 38.75 -0.44 60.72
C GLY A 729 37.28 -0.36 61.17
N PRO A 730 36.92 -0.72 62.41
CA PRO A 730 35.53 -0.66 62.88
C PRO A 730 34.95 0.75 62.80
N ALA A 731 35.72 1.75 63.24
CA ALA A 731 35.31 3.15 63.24
C ALA A 731 35.15 3.73 61.83
N VAL A 732 35.93 3.23 60.86
CA VAL A 732 35.78 3.56 59.44
C VAL A 732 34.48 2.97 58.90
N LEU A 733 34.21 1.70 59.16
CA LEU A 733 33.03 1.00 58.64
C LEU A 733 31.72 1.46 59.29
N GLU A 734 31.71 1.80 60.59
CA GLU A 734 30.54 2.38 61.26
C GLU A 734 30.12 3.72 60.64
N ARG A 735 31.09 4.58 60.31
CA ARG A 735 30.83 5.87 59.65
C ARG A 735 30.39 5.68 58.21
N LEU A 736 30.97 4.71 57.51
CA LEU A 736 30.52 4.34 56.17
C LEU A 736 29.07 3.82 56.21
N ASN A 737 28.73 2.97 57.19
CA ASN A 737 27.37 2.49 57.38
C ASN A 737 26.37 3.64 57.57
N ALA A 738 26.69 4.60 58.44
CA ALA A 738 25.87 5.80 58.64
C ALA A 738 25.70 6.61 57.34
N ALA A 739 26.78 6.79 56.56
CA ALA A 739 26.70 7.50 55.30
C ALA A 739 25.83 6.79 54.25
N ILE A 740 25.87 5.45 54.19
CA ILE A 740 25.02 4.64 53.30
C ILE A 740 23.55 4.73 53.72
N LEU A 741 23.27 4.68 55.03
CA LEU A 741 21.91 4.79 55.56
C LEU A 741 21.29 6.18 55.30
N ASP A 742 22.09 7.24 55.38
CA ASP A 742 21.67 8.62 55.12
C ASP A 742 21.35 8.91 53.64
N GLU A 743 21.93 8.15 52.70
CA GLU A 743 21.75 8.35 51.26
C GLU A 743 20.35 7.97 50.75
N GLY A 744 19.53 7.31 51.58
CA GLY A 744 18.06 7.35 51.47
C GLY A 744 17.37 6.18 50.75
N ALA A 745 18.07 5.11 50.35
CA ALA A 745 17.45 3.92 49.77
C ALA A 745 17.39 2.76 50.78
N ARG A 746 16.20 2.49 51.34
CA ARG A 746 15.92 1.40 52.31
C ARG A 746 16.04 -0.03 51.72
N SER A 747 16.90 -0.26 50.73
CA SER A 747 16.97 -1.54 50.00
C SER A 747 18.35 -1.87 49.45
N ARG A 748 19.41 -1.11 49.76
CA ARG A 748 20.75 -1.37 49.25
C ARG A 748 21.70 -1.60 50.40
N PHE A 749 22.36 -2.75 50.35
CA PHE A 749 23.35 -3.15 51.32
C PHE A 749 24.68 -3.37 50.63
N LEU A 750 25.75 -3.26 51.40
CA LEU A 750 27.12 -3.40 50.93
C LEU A 750 27.79 -4.51 51.73
N THR A 751 28.28 -5.54 51.04
CA THR A 751 29.25 -6.47 51.61
C THR A 751 30.65 -5.90 51.41
N LEU A 752 31.48 -5.89 52.44
CA LEU A 752 32.79 -5.25 52.38
C LEU A 752 33.82 -5.96 53.25
N LEU A 753 34.94 -6.34 52.64
CA LEU A 753 36.18 -6.65 53.34
C LEU A 753 37.08 -5.43 53.29
N TYR A 754 37.38 -4.87 54.46
CA TYR A 754 38.33 -3.77 54.62
C TYR A 754 39.53 -4.25 55.45
N GLY A 755 40.74 -3.87 55.04
CA GLY A 755 41.91 -4.12 55.86
C GLY A 755 43.04 -3.12 55.71
N GLU A 756 43.88 -3.06 56.73
CA GLU A 756 45.09 -2.25 56.78
C GLU A 756 46.31 -3.16 56.83
N LEU A 757 47.21 -2.98 55.86
CA LEU A 757 48.42 -3.73 55.64
C LEU A 757 49.63 -2.91 56.05
N ARG A 758 50.49 -3.49 56.91
CA ARG A 758 51.78 -2.92 57.30
C ARG A 758 52.90 -3.95 57.08
N PRO A 759 53.71 -3.79 56.02
CA PRO A 759 54.91 -4.59 55.82
C PRO A 759 55.88 -4.42 57.00
N GLN A 760 56.52 -5.51 57.41
CA GLN A 760 57.49 -5.54 58.51
C GLN A 760 58.92 -5.69 57.97
N GLU A 761 59.91 -5.33 58.78
CA GLU A 761 61.33 -5.45 58.41
C GLU A 761 61.80 -6.91 58.27
N ASP A 762 61.14 -7.84 58.95
CA ASP A 762 61.44 -9.29 58.89
C ASP A 762 60.91 -9.97 57.62
N GLY A 763 60.32 -9.19 56.70
CA GLY A 763 59.73 -9.67 55.47
C GLY A 763 58.32 -10.22 55.64
N SER A 764 57.72 -10.20 56.84
CA SER A 764 56.30 -10.50 57.04
C SER A 764 55.42 -9.27 56.79
N ALA A 765 54.10 -9.45 56.77
CA ALA A 765 53.17 -8.33 56.77
C ALA A 765 52.08 -8.51 57.83
N VAL A 766 51.82 -7.45 58.60
CA VAL A 766 50.72 -7.43 59.59
C VAL A 766 49.48 -6.85 58.92
N LEU A 767 48.37 -7.57 59.02
CA LEU A 767 47.07 -7.16 58.51
C LEU A 767 46.10 -6.97 59.65
N LYS A 768 45.36 -5.87 59.59
CA LYS A 768 44.18 -5.61 60.42
C LYS A 768 42.96 -5.67 59.53
N ILE A 769 42.04 -6.59 59.77
CA ILE A 769 40.94 -6.90 58.85
C ILE A 769 39.59 -6.79 59.57
N VAL A 770 38.59 -6.27 58.84
CA VAL A 770 37.17 -6.30 59.21
C VAL A 770 36.38 -6.82 58.00
N CYS A 771 35.59 -7.88 58.20
CA CYS A 771 34.85 -8.56 57.14
C CYS A 771 33.33 -8.40 57.34
N ALA A 772 32.77 -7.32 56.81
CA ALA A 772 31.36 -6.96 56.92
C ALA A 772 30.53 -7.67 55.85
N GLY A 773 30.08 -8.88 56.13
CA GLY A 773 29.20 -9.69 55.27
C GLY A 773 29.77 -10.17 53.94
N HIS A 774 31.03 -9.87 53.65
CA HIS A 774 31.74 -10.26 52.43
C HIS A 774 32.19 -11.73 52.49
N PRO A 775 32.39 -12.42 51.34
CA PRO A 775 33.06 -13.72 51.32
C PRO A 775 34.39 -13.68 52.07
N LEU A 776 34.65 -14.73 52.86
CA LEU A 776 35.82 -14.77 53.74
C LEU A 776 37.10 -14.82 52.90
N PRO A 777 38.11 -13.98 53.20
CA PRO A 777 39.40 -14.09 52.55
C PRO A 777 40.05 -15.43 52.91
N LEU A 778 40.75 -16.04 51.96
CA LEU A 778 41.44 -17.31 52.16
C LEU A 778 42.94 -17.08 52.22
N ARG A 779 43.61 -17.66 53.22
CA ARG A 779 45.07 -17.74 53.26
C ARG A 779 45.54 -19.08 52.76
N LEU A 780 46.47 -19.06 51.81
CA LEU A 780 47.29 -20.20 51.43
C LEU A 780 48.65 -20.10 52.11
N ARG A 781 48.99 -21.10 52.92
CA ARG A 781 50.31 -21.26 53.52
C ARG A 781 51.28 -21.97 52.56
N GLN A 782 52.58 -21.82 52.81
CA GLN A 782 53.62 -22.55 52.06
C GLN A 782 53.48 -24.08 52.12
N ASP A 783 52.89 -24.62 53.20
CA ASP A 783 52.65 -26.06 53.35
C ASP A 783 51.46 -26.57 52.52
N GLY A 784 50.78 -25.68 51.80
CA GLY A 784 49.61 -25.97 50.99
C GLY A 784 48.29 -25.94 51.74
N THR A 785 48.30 -25.64 53.05
CA THR A 785 47.08 -25.49 53.83
C THR A 785 46.35 -24.21 53.42
N VAL A 786 45.05 -24.34 53.13
CA VAL A 786 44.15 -23.20 52.90
C VAL A 786 43.18 -23.08 54.06
N GLU A 787 43.07 -21.88 54.64
CA GLU A 787 42.14 -21.61 55.73
C GLU A 787 41.52 -20.21 55.59
N PRO A 788 40.28 -19.99 56.10
CA PRO A 788 39.70 -18.66 56.21
C PRO A 788 40.58 -17.73 57.07
N TYR A 789 40.73 -16.48 56.62
CA TYR A 789 41.62 -15.47 57.19
C TYR A 789 40.84 -14.26 57.75
N ALA A 790 39.58 -14.48 58.12
CA ALA A 790 38.74 -13.57 58.90
C ALA A 790 37.55 -14.36 59.49
N GLU A 791 36.80 -13.75 60.41
CA GLU A 791 35.48 -14.24 60.82
C GLU A 791 34.37 -13.38 60.20
N PRO A 792 33.21 -13.96 59.88
CA PRO A 792 32.10 -13.23 59.27
C PRO A 792 31.47 -12.25 60.27
N GLN A 793 31.26 -11.00 59.85
CA GLN A 793 30.60 -9.95 60.63
C GLN A 793 29.38 -9.41 59.85
N PRO A 794 28.48 -8.64 60.48
CA PRO A 794 27.30 -8.10 59.81
C PRO A 794 27.62 -7.19 58.61
N LEU A 795 26.77 -7.23 57.58
CA LEU A 795 26.86 -6.39 56.37
C LEU A 795 26.39 -4.95 56.61
N LEU A 796 26.85 -4.03 55.76
CA LEU A 796 26.58 -2.60 55.88
C LEU A 796 25.26 -2.20 55.17
N GLY A 797 24.58 -1.17 55.67
CA GLY A 797 23.39 -0.56 55.06
C GLY A 797 22.05 -1.18 55.47
N VAL A 798 22.04 -2.20 56.35
CA VAL A 798 20.79 -2.85 56.82
C VAL A 798 20.46 -2.53 58.27
N MET A 799 21.47 -2.40 59.14
CA MET A 799 21.30 -2.14 60.57
C MET A 799 22.00 -0.84 60.94
N GLU A 800 21.37 -0.03 61.80
CA GLU A 800 21.95 1.22 62.31
C GLU A 800 23.11 0.93 63.27
N ASP A 801 22.91 -0.01 64.20
CA ASP A 801 23.92 -0.46 65.16
C ASP A 801 24.63 -1.71 64.63
N LEU A 802 25.94 -1.61 64.40
CA LEU A 802 26.80 -2.70 63.95
C LEU A 802 27.87 -3.02 64.99
N ASP A 803 27.92 -4.27 65.46
CA ASP A 803 29.00 -4.76 66.30
C ASP A 803 30.16 -5.28 65.41
N LEU A 804 31.01 -4.36 64.94
CA LEU A 804 32.19 -4.67 64.14
C LEU A 804 33.46 -4.70 65.00
N TYR A 805 34.37 -5.63 64.70
CA TYR A 805 35.66 -5.74 65.38
C TYR A 805 36.81 -6.02 64.42
N GLU A 806 37.98 -5.53 64.79
CA GLU A 806 39.21 -5.71 64.03
C GLU A 806 39.92 -7.01 64.43
N GLN A 807 40.34 -7.79 63.43
CA GLN A 807 41.21 -8.95 63.62
C GLN A 807 42.61 -8.63 63.14
N THR A 808 43.61 -8.85 63.99
CA THR A 808 45.02 -8.68 63.61
C THR A 808 45.62 -10.03 63.29
N MET A 809 46.16 -10.16 62.09
CA MET A 809 46.79 -11.37 61.58
C MET A 809 48.14 -11.06 60.94
N THR A 810 48.97 -12.08 60.72
CA THR A 810 50.29 -11.95 60.10
C THR A 810 50.38 -12.88 58.89
N LEU A 811 50.77 -12.33 57.74
CA LEU A 811 51.15 -13.09 56.55
C LEU A 811 52.64 -13.33 56.61
N ASP A 812 53.03 -14.60 56.70
CA ASP A 812 54.42 -15.02 56.73
C ASP A 812 55.01 -14.98 55.30
N PRO A 813 56.34 -14.89 55.14
CA PRO A 813 56.97 -15.01 53.83
C PRO A 813 56.53 -16.29 53.10
N GLY A 814 56.05 -16.13 51.87
CA GLY A 814 55.49 -17.19 51.04
C GLY A 814 53.98 -17.39 51.14
N ASP A 815 53.31 -16.81 52.15
CA ASP A 815 51.85 -16.86 52.28
C ASP A 815 51.16 -16.02 51.19
N VAL A 816 49.98 -16.48 50.77
CA VAL A 816 49.10 -15.75 49.84
C VAL A 816 47.75 -15.52 50.52
N LEU A 817 47.27 -14.28 50.48
CA LEU A 817 45.90 -13.91 50.81
C LEU A 817 45.09 -13.72 49.53
N LEU A 818 43.99 -14.44 49.40
CA LEU A 818 43.03 -14.35 48.30
C LEU A 818 41.72 -13.75 48.83
N CYS A 819 41.29 -12.65 48.24
CA CYS A 819 39.99 -12.05 48.49
C CYS A 819 39.19 -12.03 47.18
N VAL A 820 37.93 -12.45 47.22
CA VAL A 820 37.07 -12.52 46.04
C VAL A 820 35.69 -11.97 46.36
N THR A 821 35.02 -11.39 45.36
CA THR A 821 33.58 -11.11 45.44
C THR A 821 32.76 -12.38 45.24
N ASP A 822 31.48 -12.30 45.57
CA ASP A 822 30.56 -13.43 45.53
C ASP A 822 30.31 -13.95 44.12
N GLY A 823 30.42 -13.13 43.06
CA GLY A 823 30.35 -13.61 41.68
C GLY A 823 31.36 -14.72 41.32
N VAL A 824 32.46 -14.84 42.08
CA VAL A 824 33.40 -15.97 41.99
C VAL A 824 32.87 -17.23 42.69
N THR A 825 32.38 -17.10 43.93
CA THR A 825 31.94 -18.23 44.76
C THR A 825 30.55 -18.74 44.35
N GLU A 826 29.67 -17.85 43.92
CA GLU A 826 28.31 -18.09 43.41
C GLU A 826 28.29 -18.58 41.95
N ARG A 827 29.44 -18.79 41.32
CA ARG A 827 29.51 -19.36 39.97
C ARG A 827 28.84 -20.74 39.93
N ARG A 828 27.83 -20.91 39.06
CA ARG A 828 26.98 -22.11 39.01
C ARG A 828 27.12 -22.94 37.72
N GLU A 829 27.10 -24.26 37.88
CA GLU A 829 26.84 -25.25 36.83
C GLU A 829 25.60 -26.06 37.22
N GLY A 830 24.45 -25.73 36.62
CA GLY A 830 23.16 -26.27 37.06
C GLY A 830 22.83 -25.87 38.50
N THR A 831 22.76 -26.83 39.42
CA THR A 831 22.50 -26.60 40.86
C THR A 831 23.77 -26.54 41.71
N ARG A 832 24.94 -26.82 41.14
CA ARG A 832 26.22 -26.84 41.86
C ARG A 832 26.85 -25.45 41.80
N MET A 833 27.26 -24.91 42.94
CA MET A 833 28.09 -23.71 43.04
C MET A 833 29.56 -24.08 43.17
N LEU A 834 30.47 -23.21 42.74
CA LEU A 834 31.90 -23.35 43.03
C LEU A 834 32.12 -23.36 44.54
N GLY A 835 31.53 -22.38 45.24
CA GLY A 835 31.55 -22.25 46.69
C GLY A 835 32.95 -22.05 47.27
N ASP A 836 33.01 -21.86 48.58
CA ASP A 836 34.27 -21.65 49.31
C ASP A 836 35.17 -22.90 49.28
N ASP A 837 34.57 -24.09 49.39
CA ASP A 837 35.30 -25.36 49.34
C ASP A 837 35.97 -25.57 47.97
N GLY A 838 35.25 -25.31 46.87
CA GLY A 838 35.80 -25.44 45.52
C GLY A 838 36.88 -24.38 45.25
N LEU A 839 36.73 -23.17 45.80
CA LEU A 839 37.75 -22.14 45.73
C LEU A 839 39.02 -22.52 46.50
N ALA A 840 38.87 -23.09 47.71
CA ALA A 840 39.98 -23.57 48.53
C ALA A 840 40.75 -24.73 47.86
N ASP A 841 40.04 -25.66 47.21
CA ASP A 841 40.65 -26.75 46.44
C ASP A 841 41.53 -26.21 45.30
N VAL A 842 41.04 -25.19 44.57
CA VAL A 842 41.82 -24.57 43.50
C VAL A 842 43.03 -23.83 44.06
N LEU A 843 42.85 -23.09 45.17
CA LEU A 843 43.90 -22.31 45.80
C LEU A 843 45.04 -23.20 46.35
N THR A 844 44.72 -24.39 46.85
CA THR A 844 45.71 -25.40 47.29
C THR A 844 46.71 -25.75 46.16
N THR A 845 46.29 -25.68 44.90
CA THR A 845 47.17 -25.94 43.73
C THR A 845 48.05 -24.75 43.32
N CYS A 846 48.02 -23.66 44.07
CA CYS A 846 48.67 -22.40 43.74
C CYS A 846 49.93 -22.10 44.59
N THR A 847 50.43 -23.09 45.35
CA THR A 847 51.64 -22.92 46.17
C THR A 847 52.84 -22.47 45.36
N GLY A 848 53.57 -21.46 45.87
CA GLY A 848 54.75 -20.89 45.22
C GLY A 848 54.47 -19.95 44.03
N LEU A 849 53.23 -19.79 43.58
CA LEU A 849 52.87 -18.89 42.48
C LEU A 849 52.90 -17.42 42.92
N THR A 850 53.24 -16.50 41.99
CA THR A 850 53.14 -15.05 42.20
C THR A 850 51.69 -14.62 42.34
N ALA A 851 51.40 -13.49 43.01
CA ALA A 851 50.03 -12.99 43.20
C ALA A 851 49.18 -13.00 41.91
N GLY A 852 49.75 -12.51 40.79
CA GLY A 852 49.05 -12.51 39.50
C GLY A 852 48.82 -13.88 38.87
N ALA A 853 49.71 -14.83 39.13
CA ALA A 853 49.53 -16.20 38.66
C ALA A 853 48.44 -16.93 39.45
N VAL A 854 48.30 -16.60 40.75
CA VAL A 854 47.19 -17.05 41.60
C VAL A 854 45.88 -16.48 41.06
N ALA A 855 45.76 -15.15 40.92
CA ALA A 855 44.54 -14.51 40.42
C ALA A 855 44.12 -15.07 39.05
N ALA A 856 45.06 -15.22 38.11
CA ALA A 856 44.79 -15.80 36.80
C ALA A 856 44.42 -17.29 36.85
N ARG A 857 44.91 -18.05 37.84
CA ARG A 857 44.52 -19.45 38.03
C ARG A 857 43.08 -19.55 38.56
N ILE A 858 42.72 -18.73 39.54
CA ILE A 858 41.35 -18.65 40.06
C ILE A 858 40.39 -18.27 38.94
N MET A 859 40.70 -17.22 38.18
CA MET A 859 39.87 -16.77 37.06
C MET A 859 39.61 -17.90 36.04
N ARG A 860 40.65 -18.64 35.65
CA ARG A 860 40.51 -19.79 34.73
C ARG A 860 39.70 -20.94 35.32
N ALA A 861 39.72 -21.13 36.64
CA ALA A 861 38.90 -22.15 37.28
C ALA A 861 37.42 -21.74 37.22
N VAL A 862 37.10 -20.47 37.48
CA VAL A 862 35.74 -19.90 37.38
C VAL A 862 35.18 -20.01 35.96
N GLU A 863 36.00 -19.69 34.94
CA GLU A 863 35.61 -19.81 33.52
C GLU A 863 35.36 -21.26 33.10
N ARG A 864 36.13 -22.21 33.64
CA ARG A 864 35.97 -23.64 33.33
C ARG A 864 34.82 -24.30 34.06
N PHE A 865 34.35 -23.69 35.15
CA PHE A 865 33.32 -24.28 36.00
C PHE A 865 31.95 -24.32 35.30
N ALA A 866 31.65 -23.38 34.41
CA ALA A 866 30.42 -23.39 33.62
C ALA A 866 30.60 -22.73 32.24
N THR A 867 29.85 -23.22 31.24
CA THR A 867 29.93 -22.80 29.83
C THR A 867 29.21 -21.48 29.52
N ASP A 868 28.22 -21.11 30.33
CA ASP A 868 27.44 -19.88 30.11
C ASP A 868 28.25 -18.63 30.50
N ALA A 869 27.89 -17.45 30.00
CA ALA A 869 28.55 -16.21 30.42
C ALA A 869 28.37 -15.96 31.94
N PRO A 870 29.29 -15.24 32.60
CA PRO A 870 29.11 -14.76 33.97
C PRO A 870 27.79 -14.00 34.11
N SER A 871 27.00 -14.36 35.13
CA SER A 871 25.78 -13.65 35.48
C SER A 871 26.02 -12.43 36.37
N ASP A 872 27.18 -12.37 37.03
CA ASP A 872 27.55 -11.31 37.97
C ASP A 872 29.01 -10.87 37.80
N ASP A 873 29.30 -9.66 38.26
CA ASP A 873 30.65 -9.09 38.27
C ASP A 873 31.58 -9.95 39.14
N MET A 874 32.89 -9.86 38.88
CA MET A 874 33.89 -10.59 39.64
C MET A 874 35.10 -9.71 39.90
N ALA A 875 35.50 -9.60 41.16
CA ALA A 875 36.79 -9.07 41.57
C ALA A 875 37.60 -10.15 42.30
N ILE A 876 38.87 -10.30 41.91
CA ILE A 876 39.83 -11.22 42.52
C ILE A 876 41.05 -10.40 42.91
N LEU A 877 41.28 -10.23 44.21
CA LEU A 877 42.45 -9.57 44.78
C LEU A 877 43.36 -10.63 45.41
N ALA A 878 44.59 -10.73 44.92
CA ALA A 878 45.60 -11.61 45.47
C ALA A 878 46.77 -10.80 46.03
N MET A 879 47.17 -11.09 47.26
CA MET A 879 48.33 -10.50 47.92
C MET A 879 49.28 -11.59 48.36
N ARG A 880 50.56 -11.49 48.00
CA ARG A 880 51.60 -12.46 48.40
C ARG A 880 52.75 -11.73 49.06
N VAL A 881 53.27 -12.30 50.14
CA VAL A 881 54.54 -11.88 50.71
C VAL A 881 55.65 -12.74 50.07
N PRO A 882 56.55 -12.19 49.24
CA PRO A 882 57.62 -12.97 48.62
C PRO A 882 58.65 -13.43 49.66
N GLU A 883 59.26 -14.59 49.41
CA GLU A 883 60.39 -15.06 50.22
C GLU A 883 61.59 -14.13 50.04
N LEU A 884 62.20 -13.72 51.16
CA LEU A 884 63.48 -13.02 51.15
C LEU A 884 64.53 -13.96 50.52
N HIS A 885 64.84 -13.72 49.24
CA HIS A 885 65.96 -14.39 48.59
C HIS A 885 67.23 -13.96 49.33
N SER A 886 67.85 -14.93 50.02
CA SER A 886 69.15 -14.76 50.68
C SER A 886 70.27 -14.58 49.67
#